data_AF-A0A175Y4P8-F1
#
_entry.id   AF-A0A175Y4P8-F1
#
_cell.length_a   1.000
_cell.length_b   1.000
_cell.length_c   1.000
_cell.angle_alpha   90.00
_cell.angle_beta   90.00
_cell.angle_gamma   90.00
#
_symmetry.space_group_name_H-M   'P 1'
#
loop_
_entity.id
_entity.type
_entity.pdbx_description
1 polymer ?
#
loop_
_entity_poly.entity_id
_entity_poly.type
_entity_poly.pdbx_seq_one_letter_code
_entity_poly.pdbx_strand_id
1 'polypeptide(L)'
;MYHNRFASHAACGVAQARRAALANASVEAVAAGTVDADHATAVAEAESQRDDAPDVDAARVDVRPHPRAVIDSTLLSFEVLRAEAEGDDGRAFVDGLSRMGRDGIPVRWTALGPCLQAVIEETGVKPVDEEARARFAGLLGRAAHLLVPAGGRGSKRQARRGKAQTFIGRVCLKLDALPVGTAIPRWLTSERVSWPALAILLQLPLAELTRCIAARYEVQARLADGRLVLGQPYDGGSVRRKKLALARKRVIAHLDRRAAEKPPRPVAIEALGKGAVLMDPILDEAGIVDPEAREAMKCDQKVRGALARLVAVVGVQCVFVESADEAAALTFDDLVAAGAVEAEEAFRRRNPGADDAAAVKAGKDEGSFLRRAMRVNEWTGTDDVKGRLTGDGAEASIARGCSGNVRSDRTYLAAMGRWTSIASTLIASRGSDETFDRRVTAYIRKLGLSVKAYCEREDMPYDTVLRWMRGTAQPTSHQLHLVHRMERDFGLPRGDLVGMLGIVRGGRNNSKRKTIRLTDGRMVKLGRYLRFLPADAIDWPEERLRAAVEDADVRHYGAKTANTVRHRAAMDLSAREEPVDSTAPIFREWADLERFKTNMTDCKRYLCPKWEWNSSRTVEKNRNHVKDFARWCARPVELGGLGLRWSQVSFILILNPQVVMKYVFYRTTRFSHLTLDGKELGPMLAGTEFGFLGFVKQLLDADYGWLTQSRHVVKAAEVVDVTFPLEEMSALDKVFTVTMPEDPEICTVMDGDLVERIHTDWMGSVLNARRMISSLAGKVERHYKMIRDPQKLVGPILKHAYPIAVVIRQVKDALANVRPITVCPMQHARDYRNAVAMLLLCTVVFRSDTLRNLEWRADGTGQIIRTATGYDVVVGSDRFKNGFCSWLFGPSYRRRDYERALGDWGSLTQILDYYIETCRPILLKGRKSDLLFPTGQSAEKWSHKTFNTMITNWTRMWSVRNERHQTGMSGVLPWGPHAARDIVATHIILHHPTEQRWELAAAILATGVELVKLRYAYVDSRRELAKADSIYDQAFAIGFGEEDLSRVVRAV
;
A
#
# COMPACT_ATOMS: atom_id res chain seq x y z
N MET A 1 -23.83 -35.71 -0.75
CA MET A 1 -24.09 -34.58 0.17
C MET A 1 -24.31 -33.23 -0.53
N TYR A 2 -23.55 -32.85 -1.57
CA TYR A 2 -23.72 -31.55 -2.25
C TYR A 2 -25.05 -31.38 -3.03
N HIS A 3 -25.65 -32.46 -3.55
CA HIS A 3 -26.95 -32.39 -4.24
C HIS A 3 -28.15 -32.19 -3.28
N ASN A 4 -28.13 -32.78 -2.08
CA ASN A 4 -29.24 -32.65 -1.12
C ASN A 4 -29.36 -31.24 -0.53
N ARG A 5 -28.25 -30.51 -0.36
CA ARG A 5 -28.29 -29.10 0.10
C ARG A 5 -28.83 -28.14 -0.97
N PHE A 6 -28.63 -28.45 -2.25
CA PHE A 6 -29.13 -27.62 -3.35
C PHE A 6 -30.65 -27.77 -3.53
N ALA A 7 -31.17 -28.99 -3.40
CA ALA A 7 -32.60 -29.26 -3.44
C ALA A 7 -33.35 -28.60 -2.26
N SER A 8 -32.79 -28.68 -1.05
CA SER A 8 -33.38 -28.07 0.15
C SER A 8 -33.40 -26.53 0.10
N HIS A 9 -32.33 -25.89 -0.42
CA HIS A 9 -32.32 -24.43 -0.60
C HIS A 9 -33.22 -23.95 -1.75
N ALA A 10 -33.36 -24.72 -2.83
CA ALA A 10 -34.28 -24.40 -3.92
C ALA A 10 -35.75 -24.50 -3.46
N ALA A 11 -36.10 -25.52 -2.68
CA ALA A 11 -37.44 -25.67 -2.11
C ALA A 11 -37.79 -24.52 -1.14
N CYS A 12 -36.86 -24.13 -0.27
CA CYS A 12 -37.03 -23.00 0.64
C CYS A 12 -37.20 -21.66 -0.12
N GLY A 13 -36.45 -21.47 -1.21
CA GLY A 13 -36.57 -20.29 -2.07
C GLY A 13 -37.90 -20.20 -2.83
N VAL A 14 -38.43 -21.32 -3.31
CA VAL A 14 -39.73 -21.39 -4.00
C VAL A 14 -40.87 -21.11 -3.01
N ALA A 15 -40.79 -21.63 -1.79
CA ALA A 15 -41.77 -21.34 -0.74
C ALA A 15 -41.79 -19.84 -0.37
N GLN A 16 -40.62 -19.21 -0.23
CA GLN A 16 -40.54 -17.76 0.05
C GLN A 16 -41.05 -16.90 -1.11
N ALA A 17 -40.77 -17.27 -2.36
CA ALA A 17 -41.27 -16.56 -3.53
C ALA A 17 -42.80 -16.65 -3.65
N ARG A 18 -43.38 -17.82 -3.35
CA ARG A 18 -44.83 -18.02 -3.33
C ARG A 18 -45.52 -17.20 -2.24
N ARG A 19 -44.92 -17.08 -1.05
CA ARG A 19 -45.41 -16.21 0.04
C ARG A 19 -45.44 -14.74 -0.37
N ALA A 20 -44.35 -14.25 -0.98
CA ALA A 20 -44.28 -12.87 -1.44
C ALA A 20 -45.30 -12.57 -2.55
N ALA A 21 -45.54 -13.52 -3.45
CA ALA A 21 -46.56 -13.38 -4.49
C ALA A 21 -47.99 -13.35 -3.92
N LEU A 22 -48.31 -14.23 -2.96
CA LEU A 22 -49.63 -14.28 -2.32
C LEU A 22 -49.91 -13.05 -1.43
N ALA A 23 -48.89 -12.56 -0.72
CA ALA A 23 -49.02 -11.33 0.06
C ALA A 23 -49.27 -10.11 -0.84
N ASN A 24 -48.56 -10.00 -1.97
CA ASN A 24 -48.78 -8.93 -2.93
C ASN A 24 -50.16 -9.03 -3.61
N ALA A 25 -50.57 -10.23 -4.02
CA ALA A 25 -51.89 -10.45 -4.61
C ALA A 25 -53.02 -10.12 -3.63
N SER A 26 -52.84 -10.37 -2.33
CA SER A 26 -53.82 -10.01 -1.29
C SER A 26 -53.90 -8.50 -1.08
N VAL A 27 -52.76 -7.80 -1.10
CA VAL A 27 -52.72 -6.32 -1.02
C VAL A 27 -53.36 -5.68 -2.25
N GLU A 28 -53.11 -6.23 -3.44
CA GLU A 28 -53.71 -5.76 -4.69
C GLU A 28 -55.23 -6.02 -4.73
N ALA A 29 -55.69 -7.17 -4.22
CA ALA A 29 -57.12 -7.49 -4.12
C ALA A 29 -57.85 -6.57 -3.12
N VAL A 30 -57.24 -6.24 -1.98
CA VAL A 30 -57.79 -5.27 -1.02
C VAL A 30 -57.82 -3.86 -1.63
N ALA A 31 -56.75 -3.45 -2.34
CA ALA A 31 -56.72 -2.16 -3.04
C ALA A 31 -57.75 -2.07 -4.18
N ALA A 32 -58.08 -3.20 -4.82
CA ALA A 32 -59.11 -3.31 -5.84
C ALA A 32 -60.53 -3.47 -5.26
N GLY A 33 -60.69 -3.58 -3.93
CA GLY A 33 -61.98 -3.77 -3.27
C GLY A 33 -62.65 -5.13 -3.53
N THR A 34 -61.90 -6.11 -4.05
CA THR A 34 -62.42 -7.44 -4.38
C THR A 34 -62.42 -8.40 -3.19
N VAL A 35 -61.69 -8.07 -2.13
CA VAL A 35 -61.62 -8.81 -0.87
C VAL A 35 -61.52 -7.79 0.27
N ASP A 36 -62.25 -8.00 1.38
CA ASP A 36 -62.12 -7.11 2.53
C ASP A 36 -60.81 -7.35 3.31
N ALA A 37 -60.39 -6.35 4.08
CA ALA A 37 -59.12 -6.37 4.79
C ALA A 37 -59.03 -7.46 5.88
N ASP A 38 -60.15 -7.87 6.48
CA ASP A 38 -60.21 -8.90 7.51
C ASP A 38 -60.00 -10.29 6.88
N HIS A 39 -60.53 -10.53 5.68
CA HIS A 39 -60.28 -11.78 4.94
C HIS A 39 -58.81 -11.89 4.48
N ALA A 40 -58.20 -10.78 4.03
CA ALA A 40 -56.76 -10.76 3.70
C ALA A 40 -55.87 -11.01 4.94
N THR A 41 -56.31 -10.53 6.10
CA THR A 41 -55.62 -10.74 7.38
C THR A 41 -55.75 -12.20 7.83
N ALA A 42 -56.94 -12.80 7.71
CA ALA A 42 -57.16 -14.21 8.06
C ALA A 42 -56.35 -15.18 7.19
N VAL A 43 -56.16 -14.89 5.90
CA VAL A 43 -55.31 -15.69 4.99
C VAL A 43 -53.83 -15.58 5.39
N ALA A 44 -53.38 -14.40 5.81
CA ALA A 44 -52.02 -14.20 6.29
C ALA A 44 -51.76 -14.92 7.64
N GLU A 45 -52.75 -14.93 8.55
CA GLU A 45 -52.66 -15.64 9.83
C GLU A 45 -52.72 -17.17 9.67
N ALA A 46 -53.57 -17.69 8.77
CA ALA A 46 -53.67 -19.12 8.50
C ALA A 46 -52.38 -19.72 7.91
N GLU A 47 -51.66 -18.95 7.09
CA GLU A 47 -50.34 -19.36 6.58
C GLU A 47 -49.23 -19.25 7.64
N SER A 48 -49.38 -18.37 8.63
CA SER A 48 -48.46 -18.28 9.77
C SER A 48 -48.61 -19.45 10.76
N GLN A 49 -49.79 -20.06 10.86
CA GLN A 49 -50.07 -21.16 11.80
C GLN A 49 -49.71 -22.56 11.27
N ARG A 50 -49.33 -22.69 9.99
CA ARG A 50 -48.87 -23.96 9.38
C ARG A 50 -47.44 -24.37 9.76
N ASP A 51 -46.70 -23.53 10.49
CA ASP A 51 -45.28 -23.73 10.80
C ASP A 51 -45.02 -24.68 12.01
N ASP A 52 -46.04 -25.21 12.70
CA ASP A 52 -45.86 -26.04 13.92
C ASP A 52 -46.05 -27.57 13.73
N ALA A 53 -46.20 -28.07 12.50
CA ALA A 53 -46.27 -29.52 12.25
C ALA A 53 -44.88 -30.13 12.02
N PRO A 54 -44.45 -31.16 12.78
CA PRO A 54 -43.17 -31.84 12.56
C PRO A 54 -43.18 -32.68 11.27
N ASP A 55 -42.11 -32.54 10.49
CA ASP A 55 -41.84 -33.22 9.22
C ASP A 55 -41.94 -34.76 9.36
N VAL A 56 -42.93 -35.38 8.68
CA VAL A 56 -43.04 -36.84 8.53
C VAL A 56 -42.87 -37.22 7.05
N ASP A 57 -41.86 -38.06 6.82
CA ASP A 57 -41.58 -38.91 5.66
C ASP A 57 -41.69 -38.32 4.24
N ALA A 58 -40.54 -37.84 3.74
CA ALA A 58 -40.29 -37.72 2.31
C ALA A 58 -39.92 -39.09 1.71
N ALA A 59 -40.93 -39.77 1.15
CA ALA A 59 -40.77 -40.97 0.33
C ALA A 59 -39.80 -40.73 -0.85
N ARG A 60 -38.91 -41.71 -1.07
CA ARG A 60 -37.98 -41.78 -2.20
C ARG A 60 -38.74 -41.84 -3.53
N VAL A 61 -38.58 -40.79 -4.35
CA VAL A 61 -38.93 -40.84 -5.78
C VAL A 61 -37.69 -41.32 -6.55
N ASP A 62 -37.81 -42.51 -7.14
CA ASP A 62 -36.80 -43.11 -8.02
C ASP A 62 -36.93 -42.50 -9.42
N VAL A 63 -35.98 -41.66 -9.81
CA VAL A 63 -35.88 -41.08 -11.16
C VAL A 63 -34.77 -41.79 -11.91
N ARG A 64 -35.14 -42.71 -12.80
CA ARG A 64 -34.20 -43.30 -13.77
C ARG A 64 -33.82 -42.28 -14.84
N PRO A 65 -32.54 -42.09 -15.16
CA PRO A 65 -32.13 -41.29 -16.32
C PRO A 65 -32.23 -42.12 -17.61
N HIS A 66 -32.89 -41.56 -18.62
CA HIS A 66 -32.89 -42.07 -20.00
C HIS A 66 -31.55 -41.70 -20.68
N PRO A 67 -30.93 -42.60 -21.50
CA PRO A 67 -29.60 -42.39 -22.02
C PRO A 67 -29.58 -41.43 -23.21
N ARG A 68 -28.86 -40.31 -23.06
CA ARG A 68 -28.19 -39.63 -24.17
C ARG A 68 -26.71 -39.49 -23.82
N ALA A 69 -25.96 -40.50 -24.24
CA ALA A 69 -24.52 -40.54 -24.17
C ALA A 69 -23.92 -39.57 -25.19
N VAL A 70 -23.35 -38.46 -24.72
CA VAL A 70 -22.21 -37.82 -25.40
C VAL A 70 -20.99 -38.25 -24.60
N ILE A 71 -20.44 -39.40 -24.96
CA ILE A 71 -19.17 -39.89 -24.43
C ILE A 71 -18.07 -38.98 -24.98
N ASP A 72 -17.31 -38.39 -24.05
CA ASP A 72 -16.18 -37.51 -24.33
C ASP A 72 -15.06 -38.36 -24.99
N SER A 73 -14.84 -38.17 -26.30
CA SER A 73 -13.86 -38.92 -27.12
C SER A 73 -12.42 -38.85 -26.60
N THR A 74 -12.16 -37.91 -25.71
CA THR A 74 -10.89 -37.67 -25.04
C THR A 74 -10.54 -38.75 -24.01
N LEU A 75 -11.54 -39.35 -23.34
CA LEU A 75 -11.33 -40.38 -22.32
C LEU A 75 -11.10 -41.76 -22.94
N LEU A 76 -11.83 -42.10 -24.02
CA LEU A 76 -11.63 -43.36 -24.75
C LEU A 76 -10.24 -43.45 -25.40
N SER A 77 -9.72 -42.30 -25.85
CA SER A 77 -8.38 -42.20 -26.44
C SER A 77 -7.26 -42.37 -25.40
N PHE A 78 -7.56 -42.14 -24.11
CA PHE A 78 -6.60 -42.20 -23.02
C PHE A 78 -6.37 -43.64 -22.53
N GLU A 79 -7.44 -44.44 -22.40
CA GLU A 79 -7.30 -45.85 -22.00
C GLU A 79 -6.63 -46.71 -23.07
N VAL A 80 -6.87 -46.40 -24.36
CA VAL A 80 -6.17 -47.06 -25.49
C VAL A 80 -4.67 -46.75 -25.49
N LEU A 81 -4.28 -45.49 -25.28
CA LEU A 81 -2.87 -45.09 -25.23
C LEU A 81 -2.13 -45.60 -23.98
N ARG A 82 -2.85 -45.82 -22.88
CA ARG A 82 -2.29 -46.41 -21.66
C ARG A 82 -2.07 -47.91 -21.82
N ALA A 83 -3.03 -48.63 -22.39
CA ALA A 83 -2.91 -50.07 -22.66
C ALA A 83 -1.79 -50.38 -23.67
N GLU A 84 -1.52 -49.51 -24.65
CA GLU A 84 -0.41 -49.67 -25.59
C GLU A 84 0.97 -49.29 -25.02
N ALA A 85 1.01 -48.46 -23.97
CA ALA A 85 2.26 -48.05 -23.30
C ALA A 85 2.70 -49.00 -22.17
N GLU A 86 1.80 -49.82 -21.64
CA GLU A 86 2.08 -50.86 -20.64
C GLU A 86 2.70 -52.13 -21.26
N GLY A 87 2.86 -52.21 -22.59
CA GLY A 87 3.64 -53.25 -23.28
C GLY A 87 5.10 -52.82 -23.50
N ASP A 88 6.04 -53.77 -23.38
CA ASP A 88 7.52 -53.59 -23.36
C ASP A 88 8.18 -52.86 -24.57
N ASP A 89 7.42 -52.36 -25.54
CA ASP A 89 7.97 -51.66 -26.71
C ASP A 89 7.37 -50.26 -26.88
N GLY A 90 8.12 -49.25 -26.43
CA GLY A 90 7.80 -47.82 -26.62
C GLY A 90 7.61 -47.38 -28.08
N ARG A 91 7.87 -48.25 -29.07
CA ARG A 91 7.49 -48.03 -30.48
C ARG A 91 5.98 -47.92 -30.70
N ALA A 92 5.16 -48.69 -29.99
CA ALA A 92 3.71 -48.72 -30.20
C ALA A 92 3.07 -47.34 -29.89
N PHE A 93 3.47 -46.72 -28.78
CA PHE A 93 3.03 -45.39 -28.37
C PHE A 93 3.40 -44.29 -29.40
N VAL A 94 4.59 -44.41 -30.01
CA VAL A 94 5.10 -43.44 -31.00
C VAL A 94 4.39 -43.59 -32.36
N ASP A 95 4.05 -44.82 -32.74
CA ASP A 95 3.28 -45.10 -33.96
C ASP A 95 1.81 -44.67 -33.82
N GLY A 96 1.24 -44.76 -32.62
CA GLY A 96 -0.09 -44.23 -32.29
C GLY A 96 -0.17 -42.71 -32.45
N LEU A 97 0.79 -41.97 -31.89
CA LEU A 97 0.87 -40.51 -32.06
C LEU A 97 1.08 -40.09 -33.53
N SER A 98 1.83 -40.88 -34.31
CA SER A 98 2.05 -40.64 -35.74
C SER A 98 0.82 -40.96 -36.60
N ARG A 99 -0.03 -41.91 -36.20
CA ARG A 99 -1.33 -42.15 -36.87
C ARG A 99 -2.32 -41.03 -36.58
N MET A 100 -2.49 -40.61 -35.32
CA MET A 100 -3.39 -39.50 -34.95
C MET A 100 -3.06 -38.19 -35.68
N GLY A 101 -1.76 -37.93 -35.92
CA GLY A 101 -1.31 -36.78 -36.71
C GLY A 101 -1.58 -36.90 -38.22
N ARG A 102 -1.59 -38.12 -38.78
CA ARG A 102 -1.96 -38.39 -40.18
C ARG A 102 -3.48 -38.31 -40.40
N ASP A 103 -4.26 -38.73 -39.41
CA ASP A 103 -5.72 -38.79 -39.48
C ASP A 103 -6.40 -37.45 -39.09
N GLY A 104 -5.61 -36.41 -38.84
CA GLY A 104 -6.12 -35.05 -38.59
C GLY A 104 -6.81 -34.86 -37.23
N ILE A 105 -6.60 -35.76 -36.27
CA ILE A 105 -7.24 -35.70 -34.95
C ILE A 105 -6.57 -34.60 -34.11
N PRO A 106 -7.30 -33.54 -33.69
CA PRO A 106 -6.70 -32.40 -33.02
C PRO A 106 -6.41 -32.69 -31.54
N VAL A 107 -5.16 -33.01 -31.22
CA VAL A 107 -4.74 -33.22 -29.82
C VAL A 107 -4.39 -31.88 -29.15
N ARG A 108 -5.06 -31.55 -28.03
CA ARG A 108 -4.79 -30.32 -27.26
C ARG A 108 -3.45 -30.44 -26.50
N TRP A 109 -2.52 -29.54 -26.80
CA TRP A 109 -1.17 -29.46 -26.19
C TRP A 109 -1.14 -29.44 -24.65
N THR A 110 -2.20 -28.96 -24.01
CA THR A 110 -2.33 -28.94 -22.54
C THR A 110 -2.43 -30.32 -21.91
N ALA A 111 -2.81 -31.34 -22.69
CA ALA A 111 -2.85 -32.73 -22.25
C ALA A 111 -1.54 -33.49 -22.57
N LEU A 112 -0.90 -33.19 -23.70
CA LEU A 112 0.27 -33.95 -24.17
C LEU A 112 1.55 -33.71 -23.35
N GLY A 113 1.74 -32.48 -22.85
CA GLY A 113 2.96 -32.09 -22.12
C GLY A 113 3.18 -32.85 -20.81
N PRO A 114 2.18 -32.96 -19.92
CA PRO A 114 2.28 -33.78 -18.72
C PRO A 114 2.44 -35.28 -19.00
N CYS A 115 1.81 -35.82 -20.05
CA CYS A 115 1.92 -37.24 -20.39
C CYS A 115 3.34 -37.62 -20.88
N LEU A 116 3.96 -36.79 -21.72
CA LEU A 116 5.34 -37.00 -22.16
C LEU A 116 6.35 -36.89 -21.00
N GLN A 117 6.08 -36.01 -20.04
CA GLN A 117 6.88 -35.86 -18.83
C GLN A 117 6.75 -37.12 -17.95
N ALA A 118 5.53 -37.64 -17.76
CA ALA A 118 5.25 -38.85 -16.97
C ALA A 118 5.89 -40.11 -17.59
N VAL A 119 5.78 -40.32 -18.91
CA VAL A 119 6.40 -41.47 -19.60
C VAL A 119 7.93 -41.45 -19.47
N ILE A 120 8.56 -40.27 -19.54
CA ILE A 120 10.01 -40.13 -19.36
C ILE A 120 10.42 -40.38 -17.90
N GLU A 121 9.58 -40.01 -16.94
CA GLU A 121 9.83 -40.18 -15.51
C GLU A 121 9.56 -41.63 -15.03
N GLU A 122 8.57 -42.32 -15.60
CA GLU A 122 8.17 -43.69 -15.23
C GLU A 122 9.00 -44.79 -15.93
N THR A 123 9.37 -44.63 -17.20
CA THR A 123 10.08 -45.70 -17.95
C THR A 123 11.58 -45.77 -17.67
N GLY A 124 12.19 -44.72 -17.10
CA GLY A 124 13.62 -44.68 -16.76
C GLY A 124 14.59 -44.80 -17.94
N VAL A 125 14.13 -44.86 -19.20
CA VAL A 125 14.96 -45.11 -20.38
C VAL A 125 15.80 -43.87 -20.70
N LYS A 126 17.07 -43.89 -20.30
CA LYS A 126 18.09 -43.00 -20.89
C LYS A 126 18.49 -43.59 -22.25
N PRO A 127 18.48 -42.82 -23.36
CA PRO A 127 18.99 -43.30 -24.63
C PRO A 127 20.47 -43.67 -24.46
N VAL A 128 20.72 -44.98 -24.60
CA VAL A 128 21.93 -45.66 -24.14
C VAL A 128 23.13 -45.37 -25.04
N ASP A 129 22.88 -44.95 -26.29
CA ASP A 129 23.92 -44.55 -27.24
C ASP A 129 23.60 -43.22 -27.97
N GLU A 130 24.62 -42.73 -28.67
CA GLU A 130 24.63 -41.44 -29.37
C GLU A 130 23.68 -41.41 -30.58
N GLU A 131 23.44 -42.56 -31.21
CA GLU A 131 22.57 -42.69 -32.38
C GLU A 131 21.09 -42.61 -31.97
N ALA A 132 20.70 -43.25 -30.86
CA ALA A 132 19.37 -43.14 -30.27
C ALA A 132 19.06 -41.71 -29.83
N ARG A 133 20.05 -40.98 -29.28
CA ARG A 133 19.92 -39.55 -28.92
C ARG A 133 19.69 -38.67 -30.14
N ALA A 134 20.45 -38.88 -31.22
CA ALA A 134 20.31 -38.13 -32.46
C ALA A 134 18.94 -38.39 -33.13
N ARG A 135 18.47 -39.64 -33.15
CA ARG A 135 17.16 -40.02 -33.69
C ARG A 135 16.00 -39.43 -32.87
N PHE A 136 16.10 -39.44 -31.54
CA PHE A 136 15.09 -38.86 -30.64
C PHE A 136 15.01 -37.33 -30.78
N ALA A 137 16.14 -36.64 -30.88
CA ALA A 137 16.19 -35.20 -31.15
C ALA A 137 15.58 -34.85 -32.53
N GLY A 138 15.85 -35.66 -33.56
CA GLY A 138 15.24 -35.53 -34.88
C GLY A 138 13.71 -35.72 -34.87
N LEU A 139 13.20 -36.64 -34.05
CA LEU A 139 11.76 -36.89 -33.85
C LEU A 139 11.06 -35.72 -33.14
N LEU A 140 11.62 -35.17 -32.08
CA LEU A 140 11.09 -33.98 -31.40
C LEU A 140 11.05 -32.75 -32.33
N GLY A 141 12.05 -32.61 -33.21
CA GLY A 141 12.07 -31.59 -34.25
C GLY A 141 10.93 -31.71 -35.27
N ARG A 142 10.60 -32.95 -35.68
CA ARG A 142 9.49 -33.22 -36.61
C ARG A 142 8.12 -33.06 -35.96
N ALA A 143 7.94 -33.51 -34.72
CA ALA A 143 6.70 -33.33 -33.96
C ALA A 143 6.36 -31.83 -33.77
N ALA A 144 7.37 -30.98 -33.53
CA ALA A 144 7.19 -29.53 -33.41
C ALA A 144 6.66 -28.86 -34.69
N HIS A 145 6.94 -29.46 -35.86
CA HIS A 145 6.49 -29.00 -37.15
C HIS A 145 5.05 -29.43 -37.46
N LEU A 146 4.63 -30.60 -36.98
CA LEU A 146 3.29 -31.17 -37.19
C LEU A 146 2.21 -30.55 -36.29
N LEU A 147 2.58 -30.00 -35.12
CA LEU A 147 1.64 -29.46 -34.12
C LEU A 147 1.11 -28.03 -34.41
N VAL A 148 1.23 -27.55 -35.65
CA VAL A 148 0.74 -26.22 -36.06
C VAL A 148 -0.24 -26.38 -37.23
N PRO A 149 -1.56 -26.14 -37.04
CA PRO A 149 -2.55 -26.38 -38.10
C PRO A 149 -2.30 -25.49 -39.31
N ALA A 150 -2.56 -26.03 -40.51
CA ALA A 150 -2.22 -25.43 -41.80
C ALA A 150 -3.03 -24.17 -42.16
N GLY A 151 -4.15 -23.88 -41.49
CA GLY A 151 -5.00 -22.72 -41.78
C GLY A 151 -4.93 -21.62 -40.73
N GLY A 152 -4.31 -20.48 -41.04
CA GLY A 152 -4.45 -19.24 -40.25
C GLY A 152 -3.19 -18.34 -40.23
N ARG A 153 -3.32 -17.12 -40.79
CA ARG A 153 -2.29 -16.06 -40.70
C ARG A 153 -2.51 -15.22 -39.44
N GLY A 154 -1.49 -15.10 -38.56
CA GLY A 154 -1.56 -14.18 -37.40
C GLY A 154 -0.51 -14.40 -36.30
N SER A 155 -0.22 -13.33 -35.54
CA SER A 155 0.82 -13.22 -34.48
C SER A 155 0.72 -14.26 -33.35
N LYS A 156 -0.47 -14.85 -33.14
CA LYS A 156 -0.70 -15.92 -32.17
C LYS A 156 -0.03 -17.25 -32.59
N ARG A 157 0.08 -17.54 -33.91
CA ARG A 157 0.78 -18.73 -34.44
C ARG A 157 2.28 -18.66 -34.15
N GLN A 158 2.89 -17.51 -34.39
CA GLN A 158 4.31 -17.27 -34.10
C GLN A 158 4.63 -17.33 -32.59
N ALA A 159 3.73 -16.82 -31.74
CA ALA A 159 3.91 -16.90 -30.28
C ALA A 159 3.83 -18.34 -29.75
N ARG A 160 2.93 -19.17 -30.29
CA ARG A 160 2.82 -20.59 -29.92
C ARG A 160 4.01 -21.40 -30.42
N ARG A 161 4.48 -21.16 -31.66
CA ARG A 161 5.69 -21.78 -32.23
C ARG A 161 6.95 -21.45 -31.42
N GLY A 162 7.12 -20.20 -31.01
CA GLY A 162 8.27 -19.79 -30.18
C GLY A 162 8.29 -20.43 -28.79
N LYS A 163 7.11 -20.65 -28.16
CA LYS A 163 7.02 -21.36 -26.88
C LYS A 163 7.37 -22.83 -26.99
N ALA A 164 6.86 -23.52 -28.03
CA ALA A 164 7.19 -24.91 -28.30
C ALA A 164 8.70 -25.11 -28.57
N GLN A 165 9.30 -24.25 -29.41
CA GLN A 165 10.74 -24.29 -29.70
C GLN A 165 11.61 -24.02 -28.46
N THR A 166 11.18 -23.11 -27.57
CA THR A 166 11.90 -22.83 -26.32
C THR A 166 11.85 -24.02 -25.35
N PHE A 167 10.72 -24.72 -25.29
CA PHE A 167 10.57 -25.91 -24.45
C PHE A 167 11.41 -27.08 -24.98
N ILE A 168 11.37 -27.34 -26.29
CA ILE A 168 12.18 -28.39 -26.93
C ILE A 168 13.67 -28.13 -26.73
N GLY A 169 14.12 -26.87 -26.88
CA GLY A 169 15.50 -26.51 -26.58
C GLY A 169 15.90 -26.80 -25.12
N ARG A 170 15.00 -26.61 -24.16
CA ARG A 170 15.25 -26.96 -22.75
C ARG A 170 15.27 -28.47 -22.49
N VAL A 171 14.43 -29.23 -23.19
CA VAL A 171 14.40 -30.70 -23.10
C VAL A 171 15.67 -31.31 -23.70
N CYS A 172 16.09 -30.88 -24.90
CA CYS A 172 17.33 -31.35 -25.52
C CYS A 172 18.58 -31.02 -24.67
N LEU A 173 18.59 -29.87 -23.98
CA LEU A 173 19.66 -29.48 -23.06
C LEU A 173 19.66 -30.29 -21.75
N LYS A 174 18.49 -30.66 -21.22
CA LYS A 174 18.41 -31.54 -20.04
C LYS A 174 18.87 -32.97 -20.31
N LEU A 175 18.89 -33.38 -21.59
CA LEU A 175 19.24 -34.73 -22.02
C LEU A 175 20.68 -34.85 -22.57
N ASP A 176 21.50 -33.80 -22.50
CA ASP A 176 22.87 -33.76 -23.06
C ASP A 176 22.95 -34.22 -24.53
N ALA A 177 21.95 -33.88 -25.33
CA ALA A 177 21.78 -34.40 -26.69
C ALA A 177 22.41 -33.51 -27.79
N LEU A 178 23.37 -32.63 -27.47
CA LEU A 178 24.06 -31.79 -28.45
C LEU A 178 25.58 -32.00 -28.37
N PRO A 179 26.20 -32.69 -29.34
CA PRO A 179 27.65 -32.90 -29.36
C PRO A 179 28.41 -31.58 -29.56
N VAL A 180 29.55 -31.45 -28.87
CA VAL A 180 30.48 -30.34 -29.08
C VAL A 180 30.97 -30.37 -30.53
N GLY A 181 30.65 -29.33 -31.30
CA GLY A 181 31.10 -29.18 -32.70
C GLY A 181 30.02 -29.27 -33.78
N THR A 182 28.74 -29.53 -33.44
CA THR A 182 27.66 -29.51 -34.46
C THR A 182 27.24 -28.08 -34.82
N ALA A 183 26.99 -27.84 -36.11
CA ALA A 183 26.49 -26.56 -36.61
C ALA A 183 25.13 -26.23 -35.98
N ILE A 184 25.01 -25.05 -35.36
CA ILE A 184 23.78 -24.61 -34.67
C ILE A 184 22.62 -24.58 -35.69
N PRO A 185 21.54 -25.38 -35.49
CA PRO A 185 20.42 -25.40 -36.42
C PRO A 185 19.80 -24.00 -36.59
N ARG A 186 19.44 -23.62 -37.83
CA ARG A 186 18.85 -22.31 -38.20
C ARG A 186 17.60 -21.89 -37.40
N TRP A 187 16.96 -22.79 -36.65
CA TRP A 187 15.81 -22.44 -35.81
C TRP A 187 16.20 -21.93 -34.41
N LEU A 188 17.42 -22.23 -33.93
CA LEU A 188 18.01 -21.67 -32.69
C LEU A 188 18.47 -20.22 -32.87
N THR A 189 18.61 -19.73 -34.11
CA THR A 189 19.00 -18.36 -34.44
C THR A 189 17.83 -17.36 -34.47
N SER A 190 16.61 -17.78 -34.09
CA SER A 190 15.42 -16.92 -34.14
C SER A 190 15.51 -15.68 -33.22
N GLU A 191 14.81 -14.61 -33.59
CA GLU A 191 14.87 -13.27 -32.97
C GLU A 191 14.68 -13.23 -31.44
N ARG A 192 14.09 -14.26 -30.82
CA ARG A 192 13.65 -14.27 -29.42
C ARG A 192 14.55 -15.03 -28.44
N VAL A 193 15.65 -15.64 -28.91
CA VAL A 193 16.66 -16.26 -28.02
C VAL A 193 17.70 -15.21 -27.61
N SER A 194 17.95 -15.06 -26.31
CA SER A 194 18.96 -14.14 -25.80
C SER A 194 20.36 -14.72 -26.01
N TRP A 195 21.03 -14.31 -27.08
CA TRP A 195 22.39 -14.75 -27.43
C TRP A 195 23.44 -14.52 -26.33
N PRO A 196 23.43 -13.42 -25.55
CA PRO A 196 24.36 -13.26 -24.43
C PRO A 196 24.13 -14.32 -23.34
N ALA A 197 22.88 -14.69 -23.06
CA ALA A 197 22.59 -15.77 -22.11
C ALA A 197 23.00 -17.13 -22.68
N LEU A 198 22.77 -17.37 -23.97
CA LEU A 198 23.16 -18.59 -24.67
C LEU A 198 24.70 -18.76 -24.71
N ALA A 199 25.45 -17.69 -24.96
CA ALA A 199 26.91 -17.73 -25.01
C ALA A 199 27.57 -17.87 -23.63
N ILE A 200 26.97 -17.26 -22.58
CA ILE A 200 27.38 -17.47 -21.18
C ILE A 200 27.11 -18.93 -20.76
N LEU A 201 26.03 -19.53 -21.26
CA LEU A 201 25.68 -20.94 -20.99
C LEU A 201 26.51 -21.95 -21.80
N LEU A 202 26.96 -21.58 -23.01
CA LEU A 202 27.71 -22.45 -23.93
C LEU A 202 29.24 -22.26 -23.85
N GLN A 203 29.74 -21.42 -22.94
CA GLN A 203 31.17 -21.12 -22.76
C GLN A 203 31.92 -20.79 -24.06
N LEU A 204 31.31 -20.05 -24.98
CA LEU A 204 31.92 -19.78 -26.28
C LEU A 204 33.22 -18.95 -26.12
N PRO A 205 34.28 -19.24 -26.91
CA PRO A 205 35.46 -18.38 -26.99
C PRO A 205 35.08 -16.95 -27.37
N LEU A 206 35.79 -15.96 -26.82
CA LEU A 206 35.48 -14.53 -26.98
C LEU A 206 35.42 -14.09 -28.45
N ALA A 207 36.20 -14.72 -29.33
CA ALA A 207 36.19 -14.48 -30.77
C ALA A 207 34.86 -14.93 -31.44
N GLU A 208 34.28 -16.04 -31.00
CA GLU A 208 33.00 -16.56 -31.51
C GLU A 208 31.83 -15.70 -31.05
N LEU A 209 31.85 -15.31 -29.77
CA LEU A 209 30.86 -14.38 -29.22
C LEU A 209 30.88 -13.03 -29.96
N THR A 210 32.07 -12.54 -30.29
CA THR A 210 32.27 -11.30 -31.05
C THR A 210 31.68 -11.40 -32.46
N ARG A 211 31.94 -12.51 -33.17
CA ARG A 211 31.35 -12.78 -34.50
C ARG A 211 29.82 -12.87 -34.46
N CYS A 212 29.25 -13.54 -33.46
CA CYS A 212 27.80 -13.66 -33.32
C CYS A 212 27.11 -12.32 -33.01
N ILE A 213 27.76 -11.47 -32.20
CA ILE A 213 27.25 -10.11 -31.89
C ILE A 213 27.30 -9.23 -33.15
N ALA A 214 28.41 -9.27 -33.90
CA ALA A 214 28.57 -8.54 -35.15
C ALA A 214 27.48 -8.91 -36.18
N ALA A 215 27.26 -10.21 -36.39
CA ALA A 215 26.26 -10.71 -37.32
C ALA A 215 24.82 -10.35 -36.93
N ARG A 216 24.49 -10.34 -35.62
CA ARG A 216 23.13 -10.03 -35.15
C ARG A 216 22.74 -8.56 -35.28
N TYR A 217 23.72 -7.66 -35.18
CA TYR A 217 23.47 -6.23 -35.16
C TYR A 217 23.97 -5.50 -36.41
N GLU A 218 24.43 -6.25 -37.42
CA GLU A 218 24.94 -5.73 -38.70
C GLU A 218 26.00 -4.62 -38.51
N VAL A 219 26.87 -4.82 -37.52
CA VAL A 219 27.97 -3.88 -37.20
C VAL A 219 29.30 -4.59 -37.33
N GLN A 220 30.31 -3.91 -37.89
CA GLN A 220 31.68 -4.40 -37.84
C GLN A 220 32.12 -4.48 -36.36
N ALA A 221 32.62 -5.64 -35.93
CA ALA A 221 33.22 -5.81 -34.62
C ALA A 221 34.62 -6.40 -34.78
N ARG A 222 35.60 -5.84 -34.07
CA ARG A 222 36.95 -6.39 -34.00
C ARG A 222 37.44 -6.43 -32.56
N LEU A 223 38.30 -7.39 -32.25
CA LEU A 223 39.07 -7.41 -31.01
C LEU A 223 40.35 -6.62 -31.27
N ALA A 224 40.56 -5.53 -30.53
CA ALA A 224 41.81 -4.79 -30.49
C ALA A 224 42.29 -4.78 -29.03
N ASP A 225 43.51 -5.27 -28.78
CA ASP A 225 44.13 -5.34 -27.45
C ASP A 225 43.26 -6.01 -26.37
N GLY A 226 42.61 -7.12 -26.72
CA GLY A 226 41.73 -7.87 -25.81
C GLY A 226 40.40 -7.16 -25.50
N ARG A 227 40.10 -6.04 -26.16
CA ARG A 227 38.86 -5.27 -26.00
C ARG A 227 38.00 -5.34 -27.26
N LEU A 228 36.69 -5.55 -27.05
CA LEU A 228 35.70 -5.57 -28.12
C LEU A 228 35.42 -4.15 -28.62
N VAL A 229 35.80 -3.85 -29.87
CA VAL A 229 35.52 -2.59 -30.54
C VAL A 229 34.39 -2.80 -31.55
N LEU A 230 33.26 -2.10 -31.37
CA LEU A 230 32.13 -2.10 -32.30
C LEU A 230 32.17 -0.84 -33.16
N GLY A 231 32.06 -0.98 -34.48
CA GLY A 231 31.93 0.12 -35.44
C GLY A 231 30.59 0.87 -35.30
N GLN A 232 30.51 2.06 -35.90
CA GLN A 232 29.29 2.87 -35.89
C GLN A 232 28.13 2.14 -36.61
N PRO A 233 26.90 2.17 -36.07
CA PRO A 233 25.75 1.53 -36.70
C PRO A 233 25.23 2.34 -37.89
N TYR A 234 24.78 1.65 -38.95
CA TYR A 234 23.88 2.22 -39.96
C TYR A 234 22.57 2.67 -39.30
N ASP A 235 21.95 3.74 -39.81
CA ASP A 235 20.99 4.63 -39.12
C ASP A 235 19.65 3.99 -38.68
N GLY A 236 19.69 3.13 -37.66
CA GLY A 236 18.53 2.45 -37.07
C GLY A 236 17.99 3.12 -35.79
N GLY A 237 16.66 3.22 -35.69
CA GLY A 237 15.92 3.96 -34.66
C GLY A 237 16.16 3.59 -33.16
N SER A 238 15.61 4.43 -32.28
CA SER A 238 15.93 4.54 -30.83
C SER A 238 15.82 3.25 -30.00
N VAL A 239 14.97 2.30 -30.40
CA VAL A 239 14.80 1.01 -29.71
C VAL A 239 16.00 0.09 -29.92
N ARG A 240 16.65 0.11 -31.10
CA ARG A 240 17.88 -0.67 -31.36
C ARG A 240 19.06 -0.10 -30.58
N ARG A 241 19.18 1.25 -30.50
CA ARG A 241 20.22 1.92 -29.71
C ARG A 241 20.15 1.58 -28.21
N LYS A 242 18.95 1.57 -27.61
CA LYS A 242 18.77 1.20 -26.19
C LYS A 242 19.13 -0.26 -25.90
N LYS A 243 18.80 -1.18 -26.80
CA LYS A 243 19.15 -2.61 -26.66
C LYS A 243 20.65 -2.85 -26.81
N LEU A 244 21.29 -2.16 -27.75
CA LEU A 244 22.74 -2.24 -27.96
C LEU A 244 23.53 -1.63 -26.77
N ALA A 245 23.07 -0.50 -26.23
CA ALA A 245 23.66 0.10 -25.03
C ALA A 245 23.58 -0.82 -23.80
N LEU A 246 22.45 -1.52 -23.63
CA LEU A 246 22.26 -2.49 -22.55
C LEU A 246 23.17 -3.73 -22.72
N ALA A 247 23.34 -4.21 -23.96
CA ALA A 247 24.25 -5.31 -24.26
C ALA A 247 25.72 -4.92 -24.01
N ARG A 248 26.13 -3.73 -24.48
CA ARG A 248 27.47 -3.16 -24.25
C ARG A 248 27.79 -3.04 -22.75
N LYS A 249 26.86 -2.52 -21.96
CA LYS A 249 27.02 -2.38 -20.50
C LYS A 249 27.22 -3.72 -19.79
N ARG A 250 26.56 -4.79 -20.26
CA ARG A 250 26.66 -6.12 -19.66
C ARG A 250 27.96 -6.85 -19.99
N VAL A 251 28.49 -6.66 -21.20
CA VAL A 251 29.78 -7.24 -21.61
C VAL A 251 30.95 -6.57 -20.90
N ILE A 252 30.95 -5.24 -20.80
CA ILE A 252 32.00 -4.48 -20.08
C ILE A 252 32.04 -4.88 -18.60
N ALA A 253 30.88 -4.94 -17.94
CA ALA A 253 30.77 -5.35 -16.54
C ALA A 253 31.15 -6.82 -16.26
N HIS A 254 31.29 -7.66 -17.29
CA HIS A 254 31.81 -9.02 -17.16
C HIS A 254 33.35 -9.04 -17.27
N LEU A 255 33.91 -8.23 -18.18
CA LEU A 255 35.36 -8.10 -18.38
C LEU A 255 36.05 -7.43 -17.18
N ASP A 256 35.46 -6.36 -16.63
CA ASP A 256 36.01 -5.65 -15.47
C ASP A 256 36.06 -6.53 -14.21
N ARG A 257 35.16 -7.51 -14.09
CA ARG A 257 35.12 -8.46 -12.96
C ARG A 257 36.25 -9.48 -13.01
N ARG A 258 36.63 -9.94 -14.20
CA ARG A 258 37.76 -10.86 -14.36
C ARG A 258 39.10 -10.19 -14.04
N ALA A 259 39.17 -8.87 -14.15
CA ALA A 259 40.37 -8.10 -13.84
C ALA A 259 40.57 -7.81 -12.34
N ALA A 260 39.58 -8.08 -11.47
CA ALA A 260 39.54 -7.57 -10.09
C ALA A 260 39.79 -8.61 -8.97
N GLU A 261 40.26 -9.82 -9.27
CA GLU A 261 40.48 -10.85 -8.24
C GLU A 261 41.86 -10.70 -7.53
N LYS A 262 41.90 -10.16 -6.30
CA LYS A 262 42.97 -10.29 -5.27
C LYS A 262 42.39 -10.19 -3.81
N PRO A 263 43.11 -10.65 -2.75
CA PRO A 263 42.56 -11.20 -1.48
C PRO A 263 42.33 -10.17 -0.33
N PRO A 264 41.73 -10.55 0.84
CA PRO A 264 40.99 -9.65 1.73
C PRO A 264 41.83 -9.01 2.87
N ARG A 265 41.30 -7.93 3.47
CA ARG A 265 41.82 -7.23 4.67
C ARG A 265 40.90 -7.40 5.91
N PRO A 266 41.40 -7.20 7.14
CA PRO A 266 40.97 -7.90 8.36
C PRO A 266 39.94 -7.19 9.27
N VAL A 267 39.44 -7.99 10.22
CA VAL A 267 38.30 -7.85 11.16
C VAL A 267 38.68 -7.14 12.47
N ALA A 268 38.71 -5.80 12.52
CA ALA A 268 39.07 -5.09 13.76
C ALA A 268 38.22 -3.84 14.09
N ILE A 269 36.92 -3.80 13.70
CA ILE A 269 36.02 -2.67 14.01
C ILE A 269 34.71 -3.13 14.70
N GLU A 270 34.67 -4.34 15.28
CA GLU A 270 33.43 -4.91 15.85
C GLU A 270 33.40 -5.05 17.38
N ALA A 271 34.29 -4.36 18.09
CA ALA A 271 34.22 -4.26 19.54
C ALA A 271 34.27 -2.79 19.93
N LEU A 272 33.11 -2.17 20.15
CA LEU A 272 32.88 -1.04 21.08
C LEU A 272 31.41 -0.61 21.00
N GLY A 273 30.58 -1.09 21.93
CA GLY A 273 29.22 -0.61 22.10
C GLY A 273 28.56 -1.18 23.34
N LYS A 274 28.45 -0.37 24.41
CA LYS A 274 27.40 -0.44 25.47
C LYS A 274 27.53 0.70 26.52
N GLY A 275 26.84 1.81 26.26
CA GLY A 275 25.76 2.40 27.08
C GLY A 275 25.86 2.71 28.58
N ALA A 276 26.87 2.30 29.35
CA ALA A 276 26.85 2.48 30.81
C ALA A 276 27.83 3.52 31.39
N VAL A 277 28.78 4.02 30.58
CA VAL A 277 29.99 4.72 31.11
C VAL A 277 29.88 6.27 31.11
N LEU A 278 28.73 6.87 30.78
CA LEU A 278 28.68 8.31 30.46
C LEU A 278 28.17 9.27 31.56
N MET A 279 27.78 8.81 32.76
CA MET A 279 27.29 9.75 33.79
C MET A 279 28.36 10.32 34.72
N ASP A 280 29.40 9.54 35.06
CA ASP A 280 30.44 10.05 35.96
C ASP A 280 31.20 11.25 35.39
N PRO A 281 31.58 11.29 34.09
CA PRO A 281 32.21 12.47 33.50
C PRO A 281 31.33 13.74 33.54
N ILE A 282 30.00 13.60 33.46
CA ILE A 282 29.05 14.73 33.50
C ILE A 282 28.89 15.26 34.92
N LEU A 283 28.92 14.38 35.93
CA LEU A 283 28.86 14.78 37.34
C LEU A 283 30.19 15.40 37.81
N ASP A 284 31.30 14.95 37.23
CA ASP A 284 32.64 15.51 37.46
C ASP A 284 32.77 16.90 36.84
N GLU A 285 32.29 17.09 35.60
CA GLU A 285 32.25 18.38 34.91
C GLU A 285 31.28 19.38 35.59
N ALA A 286 30.28 18.88 36.34
CA ALA A 286 29.35 19.67 37.15
C ALA A 286 29.82 19.91 38.60
N GLY A 287 31.02 19.45 38.99
CA GLY A 287 31.62 19.71 40.31
C GLY A 287 30.93 19.03 41.51
N ILE A 288 30.07 18.02 41.28
CA ILE A 288 29.33 17.36 42.37
C ILE A 288 30.20 16.25 42.97
N VAL A 289 30.80 16.51 44.12
CA VAL A 289 31.74 15.61 44.82
C VAL A 289 31.11 14.73 45.90
N ASP A 290 29.88 15.00 46.33
CA ASP A 290 29.21 14.23 47.38
C ASP A 290 28.71 12.85 46.87
N PRO A 291 29.17 11.71 47.45
CA PRO A 291 28.84 10.38 46.94
C PRO A 291 27.36 10.01 47.04
N GLU A 292 26.66 10.43 48.10
CA GLU A 292 25.22 10.13 48.28
C GLU A 292 24.36 10.91 47.29
N ALA A 293 24.68 12.19 47.04
CA ALA A 293 24.02 13.00 46.02
C ALA A 293 24.25 12.44 44.61
N ARG A 294 25.48 11.98 44.30
CA ARG A 294 25.79 11.35 43.01
C ARG A 294 24.95 10.10 42.78
N GLU A 295 24.75 9.28 43.79
CA GLU A 295 24.01 8.02 43.64
C GLU A 295 22.49 8.24 43.58
N ALA A 296 21.96 9.18 44.37
CA ALA A 296 20.57 9.61 44.25
C ALA A 296 20.24 10.18 42.85
N MET A 297 21.16 10.98 42.26
CA MET A 297 21.01 11.56 40.93
C MET A 297 21.14 10.54 39.79
N LYS A 298 21.93 9.48 39.98
CA LYS A 298 22.00 8.36 39.04
C LYS A 298 20.70 7.55 39.02
N CYS A 299 19.93 7.49 40.12
CA CYS A 299 18.69 6.73 40.17
C CYS A 299 17.43 7.47 39.65
N ASP A 300 17.36 8.80 39.71
CA ASP A 300 16.15 9.56 39.34
C ASP A 300 16.14 10.06 37.87
N GLN A 301 15.19 9.56 37.07
CA GLN A 301 15.02 9.89 35.65
C GLN A 301 14.57 11.34 35.37
N LYS A 302 13.87 11.99 36.31
CA LYS A 302 13.44 13.39 36.18
C LYS A 302 14.61 14.34 36.46
N VAL A 303 15.47 14.00 37.42
CA VAL A 303 16.70 14.75 37.72
C VAL A 303 17.68 14.66 36.57
N ARG A 304 17.88 13.46 35.97
CA ARG A 304 18.67 13.30 34.73
C ARG A 304 18.17 14.18 33.58
N GLY A 305 16.85 14.29 33.41
CA GLY A 305 16.24 15.15 32.42
C GLY A 305 16.40 16.65 32.71
N ALA A 306 16.44 17.05 33.97
CA ALA A 306 16.67 18.44 34.38
C ALA A 306 18.16 18.82 34.24
N LEU A 307 19.08 17.96 34.67
CA LEU A 307 20.53 18.16 34.55
C LEU A 307 20.99 18.20 33.08
N ALA A 308 20.48 17.32 32.22
CA ALA A 308 20.79 17.34 30.78
C ALA A 308 20.23 18.61 30.07
N ARG A 309 19.17 19.21 30.63
CA ARG A 309 18.64 20.51 30.18
C ARG A 309 19.45 21.68 30.77
N LEU A 310 20.02 21.51 31.96
CA LEU A 310 20.87 22.49 32.64
C LEU A 310 22.23 22.60 31.94
N VAL A 311 22.90 21.49 31.65
CA VAL A 311 24.16 21.44 30.87
C VAL A 311 23.95 22.02 29.46
N ALA A 312 22.77 21.80 28.87
CA ALA A 312 22.40 22.40 27.59
C ALA A 312 22.04 23.90 27.65
N VAL A 313 21.91 24.50 28.84
CA VAL A 313 21.58 25.93 29.03
C VAL A 313 22.79 26.70 29.58
N VAL A 314 23.56 26.11 30.49
CA VAL A 314 24.80 26.70 31.02
C VAL A 314 25.93 26.61 29.97
N GLY A 315 26.03 25.50 29.24
CA GLY A 315 26.93 25.39 28.08
C GLY A 315 26.56 26.33 26.91
N VAL A 316 25.37 26.94 26.93
CA VAL A 316 24.91 27.96 25.97
C VAL A 316 25.30 29.38 26.40
N GLN A 317 25.75 29.63 27.63
CA GLN A 317 26.19 30.97 28.03
C GLN A 317 27.69 31.23 27.83
N CYS A 318 28.54 30.20 27.78
CA CYS A 318 29.98 30.40 27.63
C CYS A 318 30.52 30.36 26.18
N VAL A 319 29.70 30.01 25.17
CA VAL A 319 30.23 29.63 23.84
C VAL A 319 29.64 30.45 22.67
N PHE A 320 28.81 31.46 22.94
CA PHE A 320 28.07 32.19 21.89
C PHE A 320 28.71 33.49 21.41
N VAL A 321 30.04 33.66 21.50
CA VAL A 321 30.72 34.75 20.77
C VAL A 321 32.08 34.33 20.26
N GLU A 322 32.39 34.74 19.03
CA GLU A 322 33.60 34.37 18.26
C GLU A 322 34.90 34.98 18.82
N SER A 323 34.81 35.82 19.87
CA SER A 323 35.90 36.13 20.80
C SER A 323 35.32 36.43 22.19
N ALA A 324 36.04 36.09 23.27
CA ALA A 324 35.63 36.36 24.65
C ALA A 324 35.39 37.87 24.94
N ASP A 325 35.93 38.75 24.10
CA ASP A 325 35.84 40.21 24.24
C ASP A 325 34.51 40.79 23.73
N GLU A 326 33.85 40.15 22.75
CA GLU A 326 32.56 40.61 22.22
C GLU A 326 31.36 40.09 23.05
N ALA A 327 31.50 38.95 23.73
CA ALA A 327 30.52 38.46 24.73
C ALA A 327 30.44 39.37 25.95
N ALA A 328 31.57 40.00 26.30
CA ALA A 328 31.67 40.91 27.42
C ALA A 328 30.89 42.22 27.22
N ALA A 329 30.35 42.48 26.01
CA ALA A 329 29.67 43.72 25.66
C ALA A 329 28.12 43.66 25.73
N LEU A 330 27.50 42.47 25.75
CA LEU A 330 26.04 42.35 25.86
C LEU A 330 25.62 42.32 27.33
N THR A 331 25.06 43.42 27.80
CA THR A 331 24.54 43.54 29.16
C THR A 331 23.14 42.93 29.26
N PHE A 332 22.73 42.57 30.48
CA PHE A 332 21.35 42.19 30.76
C PHE A 332 20.34 43.26 30.30
N ASP A 333 20.72 44.53 30.41
CA ASP A 333 19.89 45.65 29.98
C ASP A 333 19.73 45.72 28.46
N ASP A 334 20.74 45.35 27.67
CA ASP A 334 20.63 45.29 26.21
C ASP A 334 19.58 44.26 25.75
N LEU A 335 19.51 43.12 26.44
CA LEU A 335 18.56 42.05 26.15
C LEU A 335 17.14 42.41 26.61
N VAL A 336 17.01 43.09 27.76
CA VAL A 336 15.73 43.64 28.20
C VAL A 336 15.23 44.72 27.25
N ALA A 337 16.12 45.59 26.77
CA ALA A 337 15.79 46.63 25.79
C ALA A 337 15.35 46.01 24.46
N ALA A 338 16.06 45.01 23.95
CA ALA A 338 15.68 44.31 22.72
C ALA A 338 14.33 43.59 22.84
N GLY A 339 14.07 42.93 23.98
CA GLY A 339 12.77 42.31 24.26
C GLY A 339 11.62 43.31 24.33
N ALA A 340 11.87 44.49 24.91
CA ALA A 340 10.89 45.58 24.96
C ALA A 340 10.57 46.11 23.55
N VAL A 341 11.59 46.32 22.71
CA VAL A 341 11.41 46.75 21.31
C VAL A 341 10.65 45.70 20.50
N GLU A 342 11.00 44.41 20.62
CA GLU A 342 10.30 43.34 19.90
C GLU A 342 8.83 43.24 20.33
N ALA A 343 8.54 43.40 21.63
CA ALA A 343 7.17 43.40 22.16
C ALA A 343 6.35 44.60 21.65
N GLU A 344 6.97 45.78 21.59
CA GLU A 344 6.38 47.01 21.05
C GLU A 344 6.05 46.85 19.55
N GLU A 345 7.00 46.36 18.75
CA GLU A 345 6.80 46.10 17.32
C GLU A 345 5.77 44.98 17.07
N ALA A 346 5.80 43.92 17.88
CA ALA A 346 4.81 42.85 17.81
C ALA A 346 3.40 43.36 18.16
N PHE A 347 3.30 44.33 19.08
CA PHE A 347 2.05 44.98 19.42
C PHE A 347 1.53 45.84 18.27
N ARG A 348 2.38 46.69 17.68
CA ARG A 348 2.03 47.51 16.49
C ARG A 348 1.55 46.65 15.32
N ARG A 349 2.26 45.56 15.02
CA ARG A 349 1.88 44.63 13.93
C ARG A 349 0.51 43.97 14.14
N ARG A 350 0.11 43.75 15.39
CA ARG A 350 -1.18 43.13 15.72
C ARG A 350 -2.33 44.13 15.78
N ASN A 351 -2.02 45.40 16.09
CA ASN A 351 -3.01 46.46 16.29
C ASN A 351 -2.66 47.68 15.42
N PRO A 352 -2.80 47.59 14.09
CA PRO A 352 -2.59 48.74 13.21
C PRO A 352 -3.59 49.85 13.58
N GLY A 353 -3.08 50.99 14.06
CA GLY A 353 -3.88 52.13 14.53
C GLY A 353 -3.95 52.32 16.05
N ALA A 354 -3.32 51.44 16.85
CA ALA A 354 -3.13 51.72 18.27
C ALA A 354 -2.20 52.93 18.46
N ASP A 355 -2.45 53.73 19.50
CA ASP A 355 -1.57 54.84 19.83
C ASP A 355 -0.17 54.34 20.24
N ASP A 356 0.85 55.18 20.03
CA ASP A 356 2.22 54.82 20.39
C ASP A 356 2.38 54.57 21.90
N ALA A 357 1.51 55.16 22.72
CA ALA A 357 1.50 54.94 24.16
C ALA A 357 1.20 53.47 24.52
N ALA A 358 0.26 52.82 23.84
CA ALA A 358 -0.07 51.42 24.06
C ALA A 358 1.04 50.45 23.60
N ALA A 359 1.71 50.79 22.50
CA ALA A 359 2.86 50.03 22.02
C ALA A 359 4.04 50.13 23.01
N VAL A 360 4.39 51.35 23.43
CA VAL A 360 5.44 51.59 24.44
C VAL A 360 5.11 50.92 25.77
N LYS A 361 3.83 50.91 26.17
CA LYS A 361 3.38 50.18 27.36
C LYS A 361 3.62 48.67 27.23
N ALA A 362 3.32 48.07 26.08
CA ALA A 362 3.60 46.65 25.86
C ALA A 362 5.11 46.33 25.94
N GLY A 363 5.97 47.21 25.44
CA GLY A 363 7.42 47.11 25.60
C GLY A 363 7.86 47.21 27.06
N LYS A 364 7.35 48.18 27.81
CA LYS A 364 7.62 48.34 29.26
C LYS A 364 7.13 47.13 30.08
N ASP A 365 5.95 46.60 29.76
CA ASP A 365 5.37 45.43 30.44
C ASP A 365 6.22 44.18 30.20
N GLU A 366 6.73 43.98 28.98
CA GLU A 366 7.64 42.87 28.67
C GLU A 366 8.98 43.05 29.39
N GLY A 367 9.58 44.24 29.35
CA GLY A 367 10.82 44.51 30.08
C GLY A 367 10.67 44.30 31.59
N SER A 368 9.55 44.73 32.17
CA SER A 368 9.19 44.50 33.57
C SER A 368 8.97 43.02 33.88
N PHE A 369 8.36 42.25 32.96
CA PHE A 369 8.19 40.81 33.09
C PHE A 369 9.55 40.10 33.10
N LEU A 370 10.47 40.45 32.18
CA LEU A 370 11.80 39.84 32.10
C LEU A 370 12.64 40.15 33.37
N ARG A 371 12.59 41.39 33.88
CA ARG A 371 13.25 41.76 35.15
C ARG A 371 12.65 41.04 36.36
N ARG A 372 11.31 40.93 36.46
CA ARG A 372 10.63 40.22 37.56
C ARG A 372 10.86 38.71 37.54
N ALA A 373 10.85 38.10 36.35
CA ALA A 373 11.11 36.66 36.20
C ALA A 373 12.51 36.26 36.72
N MET A 374 13.45 37.21 36.77
CA MET A 374 14.83 37.03 37.25
C MET A 374 15.05 37.57 38.68
N ARG A 375 14.01 38.10 39.35
CA ARG A 375 14.08 38.71 40.70
C ARG A 375 15.17 39.79 40.90
N VAL A 376 15.56 40.49 39.84
CA VAL A 376 16.70 41.44 39.87
C VAL A 376 16.48 42.61 40.85
N ASN A 377 15.23 43.01 41.14
CA ASN A 377 14.96 44.10 42.07
C ASN A 377 15.31 43.77 43.53
N GLU A 378 15.35 42.48 43.93
CA GLU A 378 15.79 42.06 45.27
C GLU A 378 17.32 42.06 45.41
N TRP A 379 18.07 42.26 44.31
CA TRP A 379 19.54 42.15 44.26
C TRP A 379 20.27 43.48 44.28
N THR A 380 19.57 44.61 44.33
CA THR A 380 20.15 45.97 44.28
C THR A 380 20.63 46.50 45.64
N GLY A 381 20.73 45.64 46.66
CA GLY A 381 21.16 46.02 48.02
C GLY A 381 22.67 46.11 48.24
N THR A 382 23.51 45.89 47.23
CA THR A 382 24.95 46.09 47.33
C THR A 382 25.42 46.89 46.12
N ASP A 383 26.00 48.07 46.38
CA ASP A 383 26.48 49.04 45.38
C ASP A 383 27.58 48.53 44.43
N ASP A 384 27.95 47.25 44.49
CA ASP A 384 29.06 46.67 43.73
C ASP A 384 28.65 45.76 42.56
N VAL A 385 27.36 45.75 42.17
CA VAL A 385 26.87 44.95 41.03
C VAL A 385 26.49 45.83 39.85
N LYS A 386 27.49 46.55 39.32
CA LYS A 386 27.60 46.78 37.86
C LYS A 386 28.47 45.71 37.18
N GLY A 387 28.71 44.58 37.87
CA GLY A 387 29.64 43.51 37.48
C GLY A 387 29.04 42.48 36.51
N ARG A 388 29.86 42.12 35.52
CA ARG A 388 29.64 41.21 34.38
C ARG A 388 29.05 39.85 34.80
N LEU A 389 28.28 39.21 33.89
CA LEU A 389 27.86 37.81 33.99
C LEU A 389 29.09 36.88 33.96
N THR A 390 29.69 36.61 35.11
CA THR A 390 30.73 35.58 35.29
C THR A 390 30.08 34.29 35.81
N GLY A 391 30.63 33.14 35.41
CA GLY A 391 30.01 31.81 35.59
C GLY A 391 29.63 31.47 37.03
N ASP A 392 30.45 31.87 38.00
CA ASP A 392 30.31 31.47 39.41
C ASP A 392 29.09 32.13 40.08
N GLY A 393 28.71 33.35 39.68
CA GLY A 393 27.54 34.07 40.22
C GLY A 393 26.20 33.57 39.69
N ALA A 394 26.19 33.02 38.46
CA ALA A 394 24.99 32.49 37.82
C ALA A 394 24.60 31.13 38.40
N GLU A 395 25.57 30.25 38.69
CA GLU A 395 25.31 28.91 39.22
C GLU A 395 24.77 28.93 40.66
N ALA A 396 25.36 29.73 41.55
CA ALA A 396 24.88 29.89 42.93
C ALA A 396 23.50 30.57 43.01
N SER A 397 23.10 31.31 41.98
CA SER A 397 21.79 31.97 41.89
C SER A 397 20.69 31.03 41.41
N ILE A 398 20.99 30.13 40.48
CA ILE A 398 20.03 29.17 39.91
C ILE A 398 19.69 28.07 40.93
N ALA A 399 20.67 27.60 41.70
CA ALA A 399 20.46 26.62 42.77
C ALA A 399 19.46 27.10 43.84
N ARG A 400 19.44 28.41 44.13
CA ARG A 400 18.53 29.00 45.14
C ARG A 400 17.11 29.22 44.59
N GLY A 401 16.96 29.60 43.32
CA GLY A 401 15.65 29.86 42.68
C GLY A 401 14.79 28.63 42.39
N CYS A 402 15.41 27.47 42.12
CA CYS A 402 14.69 26.22 41.80
C CYS A 402 14.13 25.46 43.02
N SER A 403 14.35 25.97 44.24
CA SER A 403 13.92 25.31 45.48
C SER A 403 12.47 25.63 45.91
N GLY A 404 11.73 26.47 45.16
CA GLY A 404 10.40 26.95 45.58
C GLY A 404 9.33 27.03 44.49
N ASN A 405 8.40 26.07 44.53
CA ASN A 405 7.04 26.07 43.93
C ASN A 405 6.90 25.90 42.39
N VAL A 406 6.17 24.86 41.94
CA VAL A 406 5.93 24.47 40.52
C VAL A 406 5.42 25.60 39.59
N ARG A 407 4.81 26.66 40.16
CA ARG A 407 4.34 27.83 39.40
C ARG A 407 5.48 28.75 38.95
N SER A 408 6.60 28.78 39.68
CA SER A 408 7.80 29.57 39.33
C SER A 408 8.56 28.92 38.17
N ASP A 409 8.68 27.59 38.14
CA ASP A 409 9.34 26.83 37.06
C ASP A 409 8.73 27.08 35.68
N ARG A 410 7.39 27.08 35.58
CA ARG A 410 6.73 27.29 34.29
C ARG A 410 6.91 28.72 33.77
N THR A 411 6.95 29.69 34.69
CA THR A 411 7.15 31.11 34.37
C THR A 411 8.60 31.37 33.98
N TYR A 412 9.55 30.76 34.71
CA TYR A 412 10.98 30.78 34.42
C TYR A 412 11.30 30.13 33.06
N LEU A 413 10.78 28.92 32.80
CA LEU A 413 10.98 28.26 31.50
C LEU A 413 10.35 29.02 30.33
N ALA A 414 9.20 29.68 30.56
CA ALA A 414 8.59 30.54 29.55
C ALA A 414 9.43 31.80 29.29
N ALA A 415 10.01 32.40 30.33
CA ALA A 415 10.95 33.51 30.20
C ALA A 415 12.20 33.05 29.44
N MET A 416 12.89 31.99 29.89
CA MET A 416 14.08 31.44 29.22
C MET A 416 13.81 31.13 27.74
N GLY A 417 12.65 30.54 27.43
CA GLY A 417 12.25 30.27 26.06
C GLY A 417 11.97 31.50 25.20
N ARG A 418 11.70 32.68 25.79
CA ARG A 418 11.63 33.98 25.11
C ARG A 418 13.02 34.62 24.98
N TRP A 419 13.84 34.56 26.03
CA TRP A 419 15.23 35.04 26.03
C TRP A 419 16.05 34.39 24.91
N THR A 420 15.99 33.06 24.76
CA THR A 420 16.69 32.37 23.68
C THR A 420 16.23 32.84 22.30
N SER A 421 14.95 33.19 22.16
CA SER A 421 14.39 33.72 20.89
C SER A 421 14.95 35.10 20.58
N ILE A 422 14.93 36.02 21.55
CA ILE A 422 15.42 37.40 21.40
C ILE A 422 16.93 37.39 21.09
N ALA A 423 17.70 36.59 21.82
CA ALA A 423 19.14 36.43 21.59
C ALA A 423 19.43 35.85 20.20
N SER A 424 18.67 34.82 19.77
CA SER A 424 18.82 34.23 18.44
C SER A 424 18.49 35.22 17.32
N THR A 425 17.48 36.08 17.51
CA THR A 425 17.12 37.12 16.54
C THR A 425 18.18 38.22 16.47
N LEU A 426 18.75 38.64 17.60
CA LEU A 426 19.85 39.60 17.64
C LEU A 426 21.11 39.04 16.96
N ILE A 427 21.45 37.77 17.19
CA ILE A 427 22.57 37.09 16.53
C ILE A 427 22.31 36.96 15.02
N ALA A 428 21.10 36.55 14.61
CA ALA A 428 20.73 36.44 13.19
C ALA A 428 20.75 37.79 12.46
N SER A 429 20.47 38.90 13.16
CA SER A 429 20.51 40.25 12.60
C SER A 429 21.92 40.78 12.35
N ARG A 430 22.98 40.12 12.87
CA ARG A 430 24.38 40.56 12.79
C ARG A 430 25.21 39.95 11.66
N GLY A 431 24.58 39.22 10.73
CA GLY A 431 25.13 39.03 9.38
C GLY A 431 25.85 37.71 9.13
N SER A 432 25.16 36.79 8.45
CA SER A 432 25.78 36.05 7.34
C SER A 432 24.69 35.72 6.32
N ASP A 433 24.93 36.00 5.03
CA ASP A 433 24.04 35.64 3.90
C ASP A 433 24.02 34.12 3.62
N GLU A 434 24.60 33.30 4.51
CA GLU A 434 24.73 31.87 4.34
C GLU A 434 23.44 31.17 4.77
N THR A 435 22.82 30.41 3.86
CA THR A 435 21.63 29.60 4.16
C THR A 435 22.05 28.20 4.64
N PHE A 436 21.21 27.54 5.45
CA PHE A 436 21.48 26.19 5.98
C PHE A 436 21.90 25.19 4.89
N ASP A 437 21.25 25.21 3.73
CA ASP A 437 21.55 24.31 2.61
C ASP A 437 22.94 24.56 2.01
N ARG A 438 23.35 25.83 1.89
CA ARG A 438 24.68 26.21 1.41
C ARG A 438 25.75 25.78 2.39
N ARG A 439 25.52 26.01 3.69
CA ARG A 439 26.49 25.68 4.74
C ARG A 439 26.70 24.18 4.89
N VAL A 440 25.62 23.39 4.94
CA VAL A 440 25.71 21.92 4.91
C VAL A 440 26.41 21.41 3.64
N THR A 441 26.15 22.04 2.49
CA THR A 441 26.82 21.69 1.23
C THR A 441 28.31 21.99 1.25
N ALA A 442 28.70 23.13 1.80
CA ALA A 442 30.09 23.53 1.95
C ALA A 442 30.84 22.56 2.87
N TYR A 443 30.26 22.18 4.01
CA TYR A 443 30.91 21.25 4.94
C TYR A 443 31.08 19.84 4.40
N ILE A 444 30.06 19.27 3.74
CA ILE A 444 30.20 17.94 3.11
C ILE A 444 31.28 17.96 2.02
N ARG A 445 31.37 19.04 1.24
CA ARG A 445 32.45 19.22 0.26
C ARG A 445 33.82 19.36 0.92
N LYS A 446 33.92 20.09 2.03
CA LYS A 446 35.18 20.26 2.79
C LYS A 446 35.71 18.93 3.33
N LEU A 447 34.83 17.98 3.67
CA LEU A 447 35.21 16.62 4.05
C LEU A 447 35.73 15.77 2.88
N GLY A 448 35.66 16.24 1.63
CA GLY A 448 36.05 15.47 0.44
C GLY A 448 35.12 14.28 0.16
N LEU A 449 33.95 14.22 0.80
CA LEU A 449 33.01 13.12 0.66
C LEU A 449 31.90 13.48 -0.33
N SER A 450 31.47 12.48 -1.11
CA SER A 450 30.18 12.59 -1.78
C SER A 450 29.05 12.58 -0.73
N VAL A 451 27.92 13.22 -1.03
CA VAL A 451 26.73 13.19 -0.15
C VAL A 451 26.35 11.75 0.23
N LYS A 452 26.47 10.81 -0.71
CA LYS A 452 26.19 9.39 -0.49
C LYS A 452 27.18 8.78 0.51
N ALA A 453 28.47 9.01 0.31
CA ALA A 453 29.52 8.51 1.20
C ALA A 453 29.40 9.11 2.62
N TYR A 454 29.07 10.40 2.73
CA TYR A 454 28.80 11.04 4.02
C TYR A 454 27.58 10.43 4.72
N CYS A 455 26.48 10.21 4.00
CA CYS A 455 25.28 9.59 4.55
C CYS A 455 25.50 8.14 4.98
N GLU A 456 26.29 7.36 4.23
CA GLU A 456 26.68 5.99 4.60
C GLU A 456 27.59 5.96 5.83
N ARG A 457 28.54 6.90 5.92
CA ARG A 457 29.46 7.03 7.06
C ARG A 457 28.72 7.36 8.36
N GLU A 458 27.77 8.28 8.29
CA GLU A 458 27.06 8.80 9.46
C GLU A 458 25.71 8.14 9.73
N ASP A 459 25.38 7.04 9.02
CA ASP A 459 24.07 6.36 9.11
C ASP A 459 22.88 7.35 8.99
N MET A 460 22.91 8.17 7.94
CA MET A 460 21.87 9.16 7.66
C MET A 460 21.10 8.83 6.37
N PRO A 461 19.78 9.09 6.30
CA PRO A 461 19.03 8.84 5.08
C PRO A 461 19.48 9.78 3.94
N TYR A 462 20.08 9.22 2.89
CA TYR A 462 20.61 9.96 1.74
C TYR A 462 19.60 10.96 1.15
N ASP A 463 18.36 10.53 0.92
CA ASP A 463 17.30 11.38 0.35
C ASP A 463 16.94 12.58 1.24
N THR A 464 17.17 12.48 2.54
CA THR A 464 16.89 13.55 3.51
C THR A 464 17.98 14.62 3.43
N VAL A 465 19.24 14.22 3.57
CA VAL A 465 20.41 15.12 3.50
C VAL A 465 20.52 15.77 2.12
N LEU A 466 20.25 15.02 1.05
CA LEU A 466 20.24 15.58 -0.31
C LEU A 466 19.16 16.65 -0.49
N ARG A 467 17.98 16.49 0.14
CA ARG A 467 16.91 17.49 0.07
C ARG A 467 17.26 18.75 0.88
N TRP A 468 17.97 18.59 2.00
CA TRP A 468 18.54 19.68 2.79
C TRP A 468 19.56 20.48 1.99
N MET A 469 20.56 19.82 1.40
CA MET A 469 21.59 20.47 0.57
C MET A 469 21.03 21.19 -0.68
N ARG A 470 19.87 20.75 -1.19
CA ARG A 470 19.20 21.38 -2.35
C ARG A 470 18.28 22.54 -1.96
N GLY A 471 18.13 22.84 -0.66
CA GLY A 471 17.14 23.80 -0.16
C GLY A 471 15.68 23.37 -0.39
N THR A 472 15.44 22.14 -0.87
CA THR A 472 14.09 21.62 -1.17
C THR A 472 13.34 21.16 0.08
N ALA A 473 14.04 20.99 1.20
CA ALA A 473 13.45 20.75 2.51
C ALA A 473 14.37 21.30 3.60
N GLN A 474 13.81 21.71 4.73
CA GLN A 474 14.55 22.02 5.95
C GLN A 474 14.41 20.84 6.94
N PRO A 475 15.39 20.59 7.81
CA PRO A 475 15.24 19.68 8.94
C PRO A 475 14.01 20.05 9.78
N THR A 476 13.24 19.04 10.15
CA THR A 476 12.13 19.18 11.07
C THR A 476 12.57 18.92 12.51
N SER A 477 11.74 19.23 13.50
CA SER A 477 12.09 19.06 14.92
C SER A 477 12.52 17.63 15.30
N HIS A 478 11.93 16.60 14.67
CA HIS A 478 12.32 15.21 14.90
C HIS A 478 13.64 14.80 14.23
N GLN A 479 14.20 15.66 13.37
CA GLN A 479 15.44 15.43 12.65
C GLN A 479 16.61 16.26 13.21
N LEU A 480 16.40 17.06 14.26
CA LEU A 480 17.46 17.86 14.89
C LEU A 480 18.62 17.00 15.42
N HIS A 481 18.34 15.77 15.84
CA HIS A 481 19.39 14.82 16.24
C HIS A 481 20.37 14.49 15.09
N LEU A 482 19.92 14.53 13.84
CA LEU A 482 20.77 14.35 12.66
C LEU A 482 21.58 15.62 12.35
N VAL A 483 20.97 16.80 12.57
CA VAL A 483 21.67 18.09 12.39
C VAL A 483 22.77 18.25 13.45
N HIS A 484 22.52 17.89 14.70
CA HIS A 484 23.54 17.87 15.75
C HIS A 484 24.66 16.86 15.47
N ARG A 485 24.35 15.74 14.81
CA ARG A 485 25.37 14.80 14.32
C ARG A 485 26.27 15.48 13.28
N MET A 486 25.66 16.15 12.30
CA MET A 486 26.40 16.93 11.30
C MET A 486 27.27 18.03 11.94
N GLU A 487 26.75 18.78 12.90
CA GLU A 487 27.52 19.80 13.64
C GLU A 487 28.76 19.18 14.27
N ARG A 488 28.61 18.07 15.00
CA ARG A 488 29.73 17.34 15.60
C ARG A 488 30.74 16.87 14.54
N ASP A 489 30.26 16.29 13.43
CA ASP A 489 31.14 15.74 12.39
C ASP A 489 31.86 16.83 11.58
N PHE A 490 31.30 18.04 11.55
CA PHE A 490 31.88 19.23 10.92
C PHE A 490 32.76 20.04 11.88
N GLY A 491 32.86 19.65 13.16
CA GLY A 491 33.57 20.40 14.19
C GLY A 491 32.91 21.74 14.51
N LEU A 492 31.58 21.83 14.33
CA LEU A 492 30.80 23.03 14.62
C LEU A 492 30.29 23.02 16.05
N PRO A 493 30.17 24.20 16.67
CA PRO A 493 29.45 24.34 17.93
C PRO A 493 28.05 23.75 17.82
N ARG A 494 27.62 23.06 18.88
CA ARG A 494 26.28 22.47 18.93
C ARG A 494 25.25 23.61 18.85
N GLY A 495 24.39 23.55 17.85
CA GLY A 495 23.39 24.56 17.57
C GLY A 495 23.74 25.53 16.44
N ASP A 496 24.96 25.50 15.89
CA ASP A 496 25.37 26.39 14.78
C ASP A 496 24.47 26.19 13.54
N LEU A 497 24.39 24.95 13.03
CA LEU A 497 23.50 24.64 11.92
C LEU A 497 22.03 24.73 12.31
N VAL A 498 21.67 24.42 13.56
CA VAL A 498 20.28 24.55 14.05
C VAL A 498 19.83 26.01 14.13
N GLY A 499 20.72 26.95 14.47
CA GLY A 499 20.43 28.38 14.53
C GLY A 499 20.14 28.97 13.15
N MET A 500 20.76 28.42 12.10
CA MET A 500 20.46 28.76 10.72
C MET A 500 19.13 28.20 10.23
N LEU A 501 18.61 27.16 10.89
CA LEU A 501 17.27 26.72 10.63
C LEU A 501 16.38 27.86 11.14
N GLY A 502 15.81 28.60 10.19
CA GLY A 502 14.68 29.51 10.39
C GLY A 502 13.43 28.77 10.86
N ILE A 503 13.58 27.79 11.77
CA ILE A 503 12.64 27.40 12.78
C ILE A 503 12.43 28.63 13.66
N VAL A 504 11.85 29.69 13.07
CA VAL A 504 10.66 30.30 13.62
C VAL A 504 9.88 29.11 14.11
N ARG A 505 9.92 28.87 15.44
CA ARG A 505 9.20 27.78 16.08
C ARG A 505 7.90 27.72 15.35
N GLY A 506 7.73 26.71 14.50
CA GLY A 506 6.50 26.55 13.77
C GLY A 506 5.46 26.21 14.83
N GLY A 507 4.91 27.17 15.56
CA GLY A 507 4.25 28.29 14.89
C GLY A 507 3.53 27.90 13.61
N ARG A 508 3.16 26.62 13.44
CA ARG A 508 1.76 26.35 13.15
C ARG A 508 1.03 27.36 14.01
N ASN A 509 0.21 28.21 13.39
CA ASN A 509 -0.91 28.87 14.04
C ASN A 509 -1.74 27.79 14.77
N ASN A 510 -1.18 27.27 15.85
CA ASN A 510 -1.77 26.58 16.96
C ASN A 510 -2.35 27.63 17.90
N SER A 511 -2.16 28.93 17.62
CA SER A 511 -3.12 29.96 17.95
C SER A 511 -4.51 29.45 17.54
N LYS A 512 -5.17 28.85 18.52
CA LYS A 512 -6.58 28.45 18.51
C LYS A 512 -6.97 27.35 17.53
N ARG A 513 -6.22 26.24 17.43
CA ARG A 513 -6.91 24.97 17.14
C ARG A 513 -7.74 24.64 18.38
N LYS A 514 -8.95 25.22 18.48
CA LYS A 514 -9.91 24.93 19.56
C LYS A 514 -9.96 23.41 19.69
N THR A 515 -9.46 22.90 20.80
CA THR A 515 -9.66 21.52 21.20
C THR A 515 -10.85 21.54 22.13
N ILE A 516 -11.80 20.64 21.93
CA ILE A 516 -12.91 20.48 22.83
C ILE A 516 -12.64 19.22 23.66
N ARG A 517 -12.87 19.33 24.97
CA ARG A 517 -12.85 18.18 25.86
C ARG A 517 -14.21 17.51 25.77
N LEU A 518 -14.22 16.24 25.37
CA LEU A 518 -15.42 15.42 25.40
C LEU A 518 -15.75 15.01 26.85
N THR A 519 -16.96 14.54 27.08
CA THR A 519 -17.50 14.06 28.35
C THR A 519 -16.67 12.90 28.91
N ASP A 520 -16.10 12.06 28.03
CA ASP A 520 -15.14 11.00 28.40
C ASP A 520 -13.71 11.50 28.69
N GLY A 521 -13.52 12.82 28.72
CA GLY A 521 -12.24 13.47 29.01
C GLY A 521 -11.29 13.57 27.81
N ARG A 522 -11.60 12.97 26.64
CA ARG A 522 -10.73 13.06 25.45
C ARG A 522 -10.66 14.50 24.92
N MET A 523 -9.45 14.96 24.63
CA MET A 523 -9.25 16.22 23.90
C MET A 523 -9.25 15.97 22.41
N VAL A 524 -10.25 16.50 21.70
CA VAL A 524 -10.34 16.35 20.24
C VAL A 524 -10.19 17.67 19.52
N LYS A 525 -9.52 17.65 18.36
CA LYS A 525 -9.31 18.85 17.54
C LYS A 525 -10.62 19.22 16.86
N LEU A 526 -11.23 20.34 17.24
CA LEU A 526 -12.53 20.79 16.73
C LEU A 526 -12.55 20.84 15.20
N GLY A 527 -11.47 21.29 14.56
CA GLY A 527 -11.37 21.31 13.09
C GLY A 527 -11.54 19.94 12.39
N ARG A 528 -11.40 18.81 13.09
CA ARG A 528 -11.75 17.48 12.55
C ARG A 528 -13.25 17.24 12.48
N TYR A 529 -14.02 17.94 13.31
CA TYR A 529 -15.45 17.76 13.49
C TYR A 529 -16.26 18.89 12.86
N LEU A 530 -15.71 20.10 12.75
CA LEU A 530 -16.37 21.24 12.08
C LEU A 530 -16.86 20.95 10.66
N ARG A 531 -16.39 19.89 10.01
CA ARG A 531 -16.90 19.47 8.69
C ARG A 531 -18.19 18.65 8.73
N PHE A 532 -18.57 18.20 9.91
CA PHE A 532 -19.79 17.46 10.17
C PHE A 532 -20.79 18.30 10.97
N LEU A 533 -20.39 19.50 11.38
CA LEU A 533 -21.24 20.45 12.07
C LEU A 533 -21.65 21.57 11.10
N PRO A 534 -22.82 22.20 11.31
CA PRO A 534 -23.24 23.42 10.62
C PRO A 534 -22.16 24.49 10.61
N ALA A 535 -22.21 25.39 9.62
CA ALA A 535 -21.20 26.42 9.44
C ALA A 535 -21.08 27.36 10.65
N ASP A 536 -22.19 27.64 11.32
CA ASP A 536 -22.31 28.45 12.54
C ASP A 536 -21.85 27.71 13.82
N ALA A 537 -21.54 26.41 13.74
CA ALA A 537 -21.12 25.63 14.90
C ALA A 537 -19.81 26.12 15.54
N ILE A 538 -19.01 26.91 14.81
CA ILE A 538 -17.81 27.54 15.37
C ILE A 538 -18.14 28.59 16.45
N ASP A 539 -19.36 29.12 16.41
CA ASP A 539 -19.91 30.16 17.27
C ASP A 539 -20.87 29.59 18.33
N TRP A 540 -21.15 28.29 18.30
CA TRP A 540 -21.98 27.65 19.32
C TRP A 540 -21.33 27.72 20.71
N PRO A 541 -22.13 27.81 21.79
CA PRO A 541 -21.64 27.62 23.15
C PRO A 541 -20.89 26.30 23.30
N GLU A 542 -19.83 26.28 24.13
CA GLU A 542 -18.93 25.12 24.23
C GLU A 542 -19.67 23.82 24.58
N GLU A 543 -20.71 23.88 25.41
CA GLU A 543 -21.51 22.71 25.80
C GLU A 543 -22.28 22.12 24.63
N ARG A 544 -22.98 22.95 23.85
CA ARG A 544 -23.68 22.53 22.62
C ARG A 544 -22.68 21.99 21.60
N LEU A 545 -21.52 22.65 21.48
CA LEU A 545 -20.45 22.23 20.59
C LEU A 545 -19.87 20.88 21.01
N ARG A 546 -19.73 20.63 22.32
CA ARG A 546 -19.25 19.37 22.90
C ARG A 546 -20.21 18.24 22.57
N ALA A 547 -21.50 18.41 22.89
CA ALA A 547 -22.54 17.43 22.59
C ALA A 547 -22.60 17.10 21.09
N ALA A 548 -22.50 18.11 20.23
CA ALA A 548 -22.51 17.91 18.78
C ALA A 548 -21.23 17.24 18.25
N VAL A 549 -20.07 17.51 18.85
CA VAL A 549 -18.82 16.83 18.51
C VAL A 549 -18.85 15.38 18.97
N GLU A 550 -19.44 15.08 20.13
CA GLU A 550 -19.63 13.72 20.64
C GLU A 550 -20.55 12.92 19.74
N ASP A 551 -21.71 13.47 19.40
CA ASP A 551 -22.64 12.87 18.44
C ASP A 551 -21.96 12.63 17.08
N ALA A 552 -21.21 13.61 16.57
CA ALA A 552 -20.44 13.45 15.33
C ALA A 552 -19.28 12.44 15.47
N ASP A 553 -18.65 12.32 16.65
CA ASP A 553 -17.63 11.31 16.94
C ASP A 553 -18.23 9.92 16.92
N VAL A 554 -19.38 9.72 17.57
CA VAL A 554 -20.11 8.46 17.60
C VAL A 554 -20.63 8.10 16.20
N ARG A 555 -21.35 9.00 15.50
CA ARG A 555 -21.95 8.66 14.20
C ARG A 555 -20.93 8.51 13.08
N HIS A 556 -19.95 9.41 12.99
CA HIS A 556 -19.06 9.47 11.83
C HIS A 556 -17.70 8.85 12.07
N TYR A 557 -17.28 8.84 13.33
CA TYR A 557 -16.09 8.14 13.72
C TYR A 557 -16.40 6.86 14.47
N GLY A 558 -17.61 6.51 14.91
CA GLY A 558 -17.95 5.20 15.51
C GLY A 558 -17.53 3.99 14.65
N ALA A 559 -17.84 4.03 13.36
CA ALA A 559 -17.35 3.01 12.43
C ALA A 559 -15.80 3.04 12.26
N LYS A 560 -15.18 4.18 12.51
CA LYS A 560 -13.72 4.34 12.62
C LYS A 560 -13.21 4.10 14.05
N THR A 561 -14.02 4.11 15.10
CA THR A 561 -13.66 3.79 16.49
C THR A 561 -13.51 2.30 16.56
N ALA A 562 -14.23 1.48 15.80
CA ALA A 562 -13.79 0.11 15.57
C ALA A 562 -12.30 0.05 15.18
N ASN A 563 -11.87 0.79 14.15
CA ASN A 563 -10.46 0.83 13.72
C ASN A 563 -9.53 1.67 14.61
N THR A 564 -10.05 2.63 15.38
CA THR A 564 -9.29 3.59 16.20
C THR A 564 -9.17 3.11 17.64
N VAL A 565 -10.23 2.50 18.19
CA VAL A 565 -10.22 1.57 19.33
C VAL A 565 -9.37 0.36 18.97
N ARG A 566 -9.46 -0.24 17.77
CA ARG A 566 -8.46 -1.25 17.33
C ARG A 566 -7.05 -0.68 17.30
N HIS A 567 -6.85 0.50 16.73
CA HIS A 567 -5.51 1.08 16.65
C HIS A 567 -5.00 1.44 18.04
N ARG A 568 -5.85 1.95 18.93
CA ARG A 568 -5.52 2.30 20.30
C ARG A 568 -5.30 1.04 21.14
N ALA A 569 -6.18 0.06 21.10
CA ALA A 569 -5.98 -1.26 21.70
C ALA A 569 -4.74 -1.95 21.14
N ALA A 570 -4.48 -1.86 19.83
CA ALA A 570 -3.24 -2.36 19.22
C ALA A 570 -2.01 -1.56 19.67
N MET A 571 -2.13 -0.23 19.84
CA MET A 571 -1.06 0.62 20.35
C MET A 571 -0.80 0.34 21.83
N ASP A 572 -1.83 0.13 22.63
CA ASP A 572 -1.78 -0.20 24.05
C ASP A 572 -1.25 -1.63 24.24
N LEU A 573 -1.69 -2.58 23.41
CA LEU A 573 -1.09 -3.92 23.31
C LEU A 573 0.38 -3.79 22.90
N SER A 574 0.72 -3.00 21.88
CA SER A 574 2.11 -2.81 21.45
C SER A 574 2.98 -2.05 22.45
N ALA A 575 2.38 -1.22 23.31
CA ALA A 575 3.05 -0.51 24.39
C ALA A 575 3.27 -1.41 25.60
N ARG A 576 2.46 -2.47 25.73
CA ARG A 576 2.64 -3.58 26.70
C ARG A 576 3.45 -4.74 26.14
N GLU A 577 3.73 -4.75 24.84
CA GLU A 577 4.55 -5.77 24.21
C GLU A 577 6.00 -5.60 24.64
N GLU A 578 6.64 -6.71 24.96
CA GLU A 578 8.05 -6.72 25.33
C GLU A 578 8.91 -6.07 24.23
N PRO A 579 9.97 -5.35 24.62
CA PRO A 579 10.96 -4.86 23.67
C PRO A 579 11.50 -6.04 22.86
N VAL A 580 11.65 -5.80 21.55
CA VAL A 580 12.16 -6.82 20.63
C VAL A 580 13.63 -7.06 20.93
N ASP A 581 13.99 -8.29 21.25
CA ASP A 581 15.40 -8.68 21.32
C ASP A 581 15.97 -8.80 19.91
N SER A 582 16.76 -7.80 19.50
CA SER A 582 17.41 -7.78 18.19
C SER A 582 18.44 -8.90 17.99
N THR A 583 18.83 -9.61 19.05
CA THR A 583 19.79 -10.73 18.97
C THR A 583 19.12 -12.07 18.62
N ALA A 584 17.78 -12.14 18.70
CA ALA A 584 17.01 -13.32 18.34
C ALA A 584 17.37 -13.82 16.92
N PRO A 585 17.47 -15.15 16.70
CA PRO A 585 17.84 -15.72 15.40
C PRO A 585 17.07 -15.13 14.22
N ILE A 586 15.75 -14.94 14.36
CA ILE A 586 14.89 -14.39 13.30
C ILE A 586 15.33 -13.02 12.77
N PHE A 587 16.00 -12.19 13.57
CA PHE A 587 16.47 -10.87 13.11
C PHE A 587 17.82 -10.94 12.40
N ARG A 588 18.68 -11.89 12.77
CA ARG A 588 19.89 -12.21 12.00
C ARG A 588 19.53 -12.80 10.65
N GLU A 589 18.59 -13.75 10.66
CA GLU A 589 18.02 -14.34 9.46
C GLU A 589 17.26 -13.30 8.60
N TRP A 590 16.58 -12.32 9.23
CA TRP A 590 15.99 -11.19 8.51
C TRP A 590 17.04 -10.39 7.75
N ALA A 591 18.19 -10.09 8.36
CA ALA A 591 19.26 -9.36 7.70
C ALA A 591 19.81 -10.14 6.49
N ASP A 592 19.91 -11.47 6.60
CA ASP A 592 20.26 -12.33 5.47
C ASP A 592 19.19 -12.34 4.38
N LEU A 593 17.91 -12.48 4.75
CA LEU A 593 16.78 -12.41 3.82
C LEU A 593 16.68 -11.05 3.11
N GLU A 594 16.86 -9.96 3.85
CA GLU A 594 16.86 -8.60 3.29
C GLU A 594 17.99 -8.48 2.28
N ARG A 595 19.21 -8.92 2.62
CA ARG A 595 20.35 -8.98 1.68
C ARG A 595 20.01 -9.83 0.46
N PHE A 596 19.44 -11.01 0.64
CA PHE A 596 19.01 -11.90 -0.44
C PHE A 596 17.97 -11.24 -1.37
N LYS A 597 17.02 -10.47 -0.82
CA LYS A 597 15.93 -9.84 -1.59
C LYS A 597 16.27 -8.46 -2.18
N THR A 598 17.34 -7.82 -1.72
CA THR A 598 17.77 -6.47 -2.13
C THR A 598 19.09 -6.46 -2.90
N ASN A 599 20.03 -7.37 -2.59
CA ASN A 599 21.34 -7.45 -3.20
C ASN A 599 21.44 -8.61 -4.20
N MET A 600 20.95 -8.36 -5.41
CA MET A 600 20.86 -9.34 -6.50
C MET A 600 22.22 -9.78 -7.07
N THR A 601 23.34 -9.16 -6.70
CA THR A 601 24.65 -9.50 -7.28
C THR A 601 25.21 -10.83 -6.77
N ASP A 602 24.80 -11.27 -5.58
CA ASP A 602 25.41 -12.43 -4.90
C ASP A 602 24.61 -13.74 -5.10
N CYS A 603 23.35 -13.65 -5.52
CA CYS A 603 22.49 -14.82 -5.73
C CYS A 603 22.75 -15.47 -7.10
N LYS A 604 23.66 -16.44 -7.13
CA LYS A 604 24.09 -17.19 -8.34
C LYS A 604 22.99 -18.03 -9.03
N ARG A 605 21.78 -18.18 -8.49
CA ARG A 605 20.75 -19.08 -9.04
C ARG A 605 19.41 -18.37 -9.22
N TYR A 606 18.99 -18.32 -10.49
CA TYR A 606 17.66 -18.04 -11.01
C TYR A 606 16.74 -17.27 -10.06
N LEU A 607 16.58 -15.96 -10.19
CA LEU A 607 15.47 -15.26 -9.56
C LEU A 607 14.62 -14.60 -10.63
N CYS A 608 13.30 -14.83 -10.55
CA CYS A 608 12.34 -14.12 -11.37
C CYS A 608 12.27 -12.65 -10.88
N PRO A 609 12.44 -11.63 -11.75
CA PRO A 609 12.44 -10.20 -11.37
C PRO A 609 11.19 -9.72 -10.62
N LYS A 610 10.13 -10.52 -10.57
CA LYS A 610 8.89 -10.21 -9.85
C LYS A 610 9.02 -10.37 -8.32
N TRP A 611 10.11 -10.96 -7.82
CA TRP A 611 10.26 -11.29 -6.39
C TRP A 611 11.32 -10.46 -5.67
N GLU A 612 11.93 -9.49 -6.36
CA GLU A 612 12.82 -8.49 -5.77
C GLU A 612 12.02 -7.52 -4.89
N TRP A 613 12.59 -7.14 -3.75
CA TRP A 613 12.05 -6.06 -2.95
C TRP A 613 12.56 -4.73 -3.50
N ASN A 614 11.95 -4.31 -4.61
CA ASN A 614 12.33 -3.12 -5.37
C ASN A 614 11.98 -1.77 -4.70
N SER A 615 11.43 -1.79 -3.49
CA SER A 615 11.13 -0.56 -2.74
C SER A 615 11.38 -0.76 -1.26
N SER A 616 11.98 0.25 -0.63
CA SER A 616 12.15 0.35 0.82
C SER A 616 10.83 0.13 1.58
N ARG A 617 9.69 0.49 0.95
CA ARG A 617 8.36 0.25 1.52
C ARG A 617 7.98 -1.23 1.58
N THR A 618 8.37 -2.05 0.59
CA THR A 618 8.13 -3.50 0.62
C THR A 618 8.98 -4.15 1.70
N VAL A 619 10.25 -3.75 1.80
CA VAL A 619 11.18 -4.18 2.85
C VAL A 619 10.60 -3.87 4.22
N GLU A 620 10.25 -2.61 4.48
CA GLU A 620 9.71 -2.17 5.77
C GLU A 620 8.39 -2.86 6.11
N LYS A 621 7.51 -3.08 5.12
CA LYS A 621 6.27 -3.83 5.34
C LYS A 621 6.55 -5.26 5.78
N ASN A 622 7.47 -5.95 5.12
CA ASN A 622 7.82 -7.33 5.45
C ASN A 622 8.61 -7.40 6.77
N ARG A 623 9.44 -6.41 7.07
CA ARG A 623 10.11 -6.27 8.37
C ARG A 623 9.10 -6.17 9.50
N ASN A 624 8.04 -5.39 9.32
CA ASN A 624 6.97 -5.27 10.31
C ASN A 624 6.19 -6.59 10.46
N HIS A 625 5.97 -7.34 9.38
CA HIS A 625 5.41 -8.69 9.47
C HIS A 625 6.27 -9.63 10.34
N VAL A 626 7.60 -9.57 10.19
CA VAL A 626 8.56 -10.36 10.96
C VAL A 626 8.59 -9.94 12.42
N LYS A 627 8.64 -8.63 12.70
CA LYS A 627 8.58 -8.10 14.07
C LYS A 627 7.30 -8.51 14.79
N ASP A 628 6.15 -8.35 14.14
CA ASP A 628 4.85 -8.71 14.71
C ASP A 628 4.76 -10.23 14.99
N PHE A 629 5.29 -11.06 14.08
CA PHE A 629 5.35 -12.52 14.26
C PHE A 629 6.30 -12.90 15.40
N ALA A 630 7.51 -12.34 15.43
CA ALA A 630 8.50 -12.62 16.47
C ALA A 630 8.01 -12.25 17.87
N ARG A 631 7.38 -11.08 18.02
CA ARG A 631 6.75 -10.67 19.28
C ARG A 631 5.64 -11.62 19.70
N TRP A 632 4.83 -12.09 18.76
CA TRP A 632 3.78 -13.06 19.07
C TRP A 632 4.37 -14.41 19.51
N CYS A 633 5.44 -14.88 18.87
CA CYS A 633 6.13 -16.10 19.30
C CYS A 633 6.70 -15.97 20.72
N ALA A 634 7.32 -14.83 21.05
CA ALA A 634 7.91 -14.61 22.38
C ALA A 634 6.88 -14.29 23.48
N ARG A 635 5.71 -13.80 23.09
CA ARG A 635 4.65 -13.39 24.02
C ARG A 635 4.15 -14.58 24.86
N PRO A 636 3.90 -14.41 26.16
CA PRO A 636 3.40 -15.48 27.03
C PRO A 636 2.12 -16.15 26.50
N VAL A 637 1.97 -17.45 26.80
CA VAL A 637 0.84 -18.28 26.33
C VAL A 637 -0.49 -17.74 26.87
N GLU A 638 -0.52 -17.25 28.10
CA GLU A 638 -1.70 -16.66 28.77
C GLU A 638 -2.20 -15.40 28.06
N LEU A 639 -1.31 -14.74 27.31
CA LEU A 639 -1.64 -13.55 26.52
C LEU A 639 -1.92 -13.90 25.04
N GLY A 640 -2.01 -15.18 24.70
CA GLY A 640 -2.28 -15.70 23.36
C GLY A 640 -1.05 -15.79 22.44
N GLY A 641 0.17 -15.73 23.00
CA GLY A 641 1.42 -15.99 22.27
C GLY A 641 1.87 -17.45 22.34
N LEU A 642 3.14 -17.72 22.05
CA LEU A 642 3.74 -19.07 22.18
C LEU A 642 4.67 -19.22 23.39
N GLY A 643 4.99 -18.15 24.12
CA GLY A 643 5.89 -18.19 25.28
C GLY A 643 7.32 -18.63 24.96
N LEU A 644 7.77 -18.49 23.71
CA LEU A 644 9.12 -18.89 23.31
C LEU A 644 10.16 -17.92 23.89
N ARG A 645 11.33 -18.44 24.26
CA ARG A 645 12.48 -17.56 24.53
C ARG A 645 12.90 -16.89 23.23
N TRP A 646 13.36 -15.63 23.30
CA TRP A 646 13.86 -14.91 22.12
C TRP A 646 14.94 -15.68 21.34
N SER A 647 15.76 -16.49 22.02
CA SER A 647 16.76 -17.37 21.39
C SER A 647 16.16 -18.49 20.52
N GLN A 648 14.90 -18.85 20.72
CA GLN A 648 14.18 -19.90 19.98
C GLN A 648 13.33 -19.32 18.82
N VAL A 649 13.20 -18.00 18.73
CA VAL A 649 12.41 -17.36 17.67
C VAL A 649 13.23 -17.27 16.39
N SER A 650 12.87 -18.10 15.39
CA SER A 650 13.51 -18.23 14.08
C SER A 650 12.46 -18.35 12.96
N PHE A 651 12.84 -18.08 11.70
CA PHE A 651 12.02 -18.39 10.53
C PHE A 651 11.77 -19.89 10.35
N ILE A 652 12.53 -20.77 11.01
CA ILE A 652 12.28 -22.22 10.97
C ILE A 652 10.85 -22.56 11.42
N LEU A 653 10.29 -21.79 12.35
CA LEU A 653 8.93 -21.95 12.88
C LEU A 653 7.85 -21.85 11.79
N ILE A 654 8.15 -21.21 10.66
CA ILE A 654 7.24 -21.14 9.49
C ILE A 654 7.02 -22.51 8.85
N LEU A 655 7.97 -23.44 9.02
CA LEU A 655 7.85 -24.79 8.48
C LEU A 655 6.81 -25.63 9.19
N ASN A 656 6.39 -25.23 10.40
CA ASN A 656 5.17 -25.74 11.02
C ASN A 656 3.97 -24.89 10.58
N PRO A 657 3.08 -25.38 9.69
CA PRO A 657 1.95 -24.60 9.21
C PRO A 657 0.94 -24.29 10.31
N GLN A 658 0.88 -25.08 11.38
CA GLN A 658 -0.01 -24.85 12.52
C GLN A 658 0.41 -23.59 13.30
N VAL A 659 1.72 -23.34 13.44
CA VAL A 659 2.23 -22.09 14.02
C VAL A 659 1.81 -20.88 13.17
N VAL A 660 1.94 -20.96 11.85
CA VAL A 660 1.50 -19.89 10.93
C VAL A 660 -0.01 -19.67 11.02
N MET A 661 -0.80 -20.74 11.13
CA MET A 661 -2.25 -20.66 11.29
C MET A 661 -2.64 -20.05 12.63
N LYS A 662 -2.02 -20.45 13.74
CA LYS A 662 -2.28 -19.89 15.08
C LYS A 662 -1.92 -18.41 15.15
N TYR A 663 -0.83 -17.98 14.49
CA TYR A 663 -0.53 -16.55 14.38
C TYR A 663 -1.61 -15.78 13.62
N VAL A 664 -2.06 -16.30 12.47
CA VAL A 664 -3.16 -15.68 11.72
C VAL A 664 -4.43 -15.64 12.57
N PHE A 665 -4.73 -16.71 13.30
CA PHE A 665 -5.87 -16.77 14.22
C PHE A 665 -5.81 -15.67 15.27
N TYR A 666 -4.70 -15.60 16.02
CA TYR A 666 -4.44 -14.56 17.02
C TYR A 666 -4.63 -13.17 16.42
N ARG A 667 -4.07 -12.92 15.23
CA ARG A 667 -4.21 -11.63 14.55
C ARG A 667 -5.66 -11.28 14.23
N THR A 668 -6.49 -12.27 13.94
CA THR A 668 -7.92 -12.07 13.67
C THR A 668 -8.78 -11.96 14.92
N THR A 669 -8.43 -12.62 16.03
CA THR A 669 -9.26 -12.69 17.25
C THR A 669 -8.81 -11.76 18.36
N ARG A 670 -7.60 -11.22 18.33
CA ARG A 670 -7.08 -10.32 19.40
C ARG A 670 -7.93 -9.08 19.71
N PHE A 671 -8.91 -8.77 18.87
CA PHE A 671 -9.86 -7.67 19.06
C PHE A 671 -11.32 -8.12 19.07
N SER A 672 -11.60 -9.43 19.05
CA SER A 672 -12.98 -9.94 18.96
C SER A 672 -13.80 -9.60 20.20
N HIS A 673 -13.17 -9.62 21.38
CA HIS A 673 -13.76 -9.25 22.67
C HIS A 673 -14.08 -7.76 22.79
N LEU A 674 -13.57 -6.92 21.88
CA LEU A 674 -13.89 -5.49 21.92
C LEU A 674 -15.32 -5.30 21.44
N THR A 675 -16.12 -4.61 22.23
CA THR A 675 -17.50 -4.25 21.88
C THR A 675 -17.53 -2.91 21.14
N LEU A 676 -18.27 -2.84 20.04
CA LEU A 676 -18.66 -1.62 19.35
C LEU A 676 -20.18 -1.56 19.31
N ASP A 677 -20.76 -0.49 19.87
CA ASP A 677 -22.21 -0.30 19.95
C ASP A 677 -22.94 -1.48 20.62
N GLY A 678 -22.36 -2.00 21.71
CA GLY A 678 -22.88 -3.14 22.46
C GLY A 678 -22.73 -4.51 21.78
N LYS A 679 -22.09 -4.57 20.61
CA LYS A 679 -21.83 -5.82 19.88
C LYS A 679 -20.35 -6.13 19.83
N GLU A 680 -19.97 -7.36 20.15
CA GLU A 680 -18.60 -7.83 19.94
C GLU A 680 -18.20 -7.70 18.46
N LEU A 681 -16.96 -7.27 18.20
CA LEU A 681 -16.46 -7.12 16.84
C LEU A 681 -16.31 -8.46 16.12
N GLY A 682 -16.18 -9.56 16.87
CA GLY A 682 -15.90 -10.88 16.33
C GLY A 682 -14.52 -10.99 15.66
N PRO A 683 -14.20 -12.14 15.04
CA PRO A 683 -12.94 -12.34 14.33
C PRO A 683 -12.87 -11.45 13.08
N MET A 684 -11.73 -10.80 12.88
CA MET A 684 -11.54 -9.83 11.81
C MET A 684 -10.31 -10.12 10.96
N LEU A 685 -10.52 -10.41 9.68
CA LEU A 685 -9.45 -10.59 8.72
C LEU A 685 -9.08 -9.27 8.06
N ALA A 686 -7.88 -8.74 8.30
CA ALA A 686 -7.39 -7.56 7.63
C ALA A 686 -6.44 -7.90 6.47
N GLY A 687 -6.09 -6.89 5.69
CA GLY A 687 -5.14 -7.04 4.59
C GLY A 687 -3.73 -7.36 5.03
N THR A 688 -3.42 -7.20 6.33
CA THR A 688 -2.14 -7.52 6.93
C THR A 688 -1.93 -9.03 7.01
N GLU A 689 -2.95 -9.81 7.36
CA GLU A 689 -2.86 -11.27 7.49
C GLU A 689 -2.69 -11.90 6.12
N PHE A 690 -3.46 -11.44 5.12
CA PHE A 690 -3.22 -11.83 3.72
C PHE A 690 -1.81 -11.40 3.23
N GLY A 691 -1.36 -10.22 3.66
CA GLY A 691 -0.01 -9.72 3.36
C GLY A 691 1.10 -10.60 3.95
N PHE A 692 0.92 -11.07 5.19
CA PHE A 692 1.81 -11.98 5.88
C PHE A 692 1.85 -13.34 5.20
N LEU A 693 0.71 -13.96 4.91
CA LEU A 693 0.66 -15.23 4.19
C LEU A 693 1.28 -15.13 2.80
N GLY A 694 1.06 -14.01 2.10
CA GLY A 694 1.73 -13.72 0.83
C GLY A 694 3.26 -13.61 0.97
N PHE A 695 3.76 -13.04 2.07
CA PHE A 695 5.18 -13.00 2.41
C PHE A 695 5.73 -14.39 2.72
N VAL A 696 5.05 -15.18 3.56
CA VAL A 696 5.46 -16.54 3.90
C VAL A 696 5.54 -17.44 2.66
N LYS A 697 4.56 -17.36 1.75
CA LYS A 697 4.60 -18.08 0.47
C LYS A 697 5.81 -17.71 -0.40
N GLN A 698 6.31 -16.48 -0.29
CA GLN A 698 7.52 -16.05 -1.00
C GLN A 698 8.78 -16.64 -0.40
N LEU A 699 8.80 -16.87 0.92
CA LEU A 699 9.92 -17.53 1.58
C LEU A 699 10.00 -19.01 1.21
N LEU A 700 8.84 -19.66 1.09
CA LEU A 700 8.69 -21.10 0.79
C LEU A 700 8.56 -21.39 -0.72
N ASP A 701 9.03 -20.51 -1.60
CA ASP A 701 8.93 -20.74 -3.04
C ASP A 701 9.84 -21.87 -3.53
N ALA A 702 9.27 -22.85 -4.23
CA ALA A 702 9.97 -24.07 -4.63
C ALA A 702 11.22 -23.79 -5.49
N ASP A 703 11.17 -22.72 -6.30
CA ASP A 703 12.28 -22.35 -7.16
C ASP A 703 13.11 -21.21 -6.53
N TYR A 704 12.42 -20.25 -5.89
CA TYR A 704 12.98 -18.93 -5.58
C TYR A 704 12.84 -18.50 -4.11
N GLY A 705 12.41 -19.42 -3.26
CA GLY A 705 12.18 -19.19 -1.85
C GLY A 705 13.50 -18.99 -1.13
N TRP A 706 13.56 -18.01 -0.24
CA TRP A 706 14.76 -17.85 0.60
C TRP A 706 14.94 -19.07 1.51
N LEU A 707 13.88 -19.57 2.16
CA LEU A 707 13.97 -20.79 2.98
C LEU A 707 14.39 -22.00 2.13
N THR A 708 13.85 -22.13 0.92
CA THR A 708 14.27 -23.16 -0.04
C THR A 708 15.78 -23.16 -0.32
N GLN A 709 16.43 -21.99 -0.27
CA GLN A 709 17.85 -21.79 -0.59
C GLN A 709 18.74 -21.66 0.65
N SER A 710 18.16 -21.40 1.82
CA SER A 710 18.86 -21.07 3.07
C SER A 710 18.84 -22.24 4.06
N ARG A 711 19.43 -23.38 3.66
CA ARG A 711 19.53 -24.57 4.54
C ARG A 711 20.27 -24.27 5.86
N HIS A 712 21.08 -23.22 5.93
CA HIS A 712 21.77 -22.84 7.16
C HIS A 712 20.80 -22.52 8.33
N VAL A 713 19.55 -22.16 8.04
CA VAL A 713 18.49 -21.92 9.05
C VAL A 713 18.11 -23.20 9.81
N VAL A 714 18.36 -24.39 9.22
CA VAL A 714 18.17 -25.69 9.90
C VAL A 714 18.95 -25.80 11.20
N LYS A 715 20.05 -25.04 11.37
CA LYS A 715 20.82 -25.02 12.63
C LYS A 715 20.01 -24.49 13.82
N ALA A 716 18.94 -23.75 13.57
CA ALA A 716 18.02 -23.26 14.60
C ALA A 716 16.82 -24.21 14.81
N ALA A 717 16.75 -25.34 14.08
CA ALA A 717 15.74 -26.36 14.30
C ALA A 717 16.10 -27.13 15.58
N GLU A 718 15.38 -26.82 16.64
CA GLU A 718 15.45 -27.53 17.91
C GLU A 718 14.03 -27.97 18.27
N VAL A 719 13.92 -29.03 19.07
CA VAL A 719 12.62 -29.42 19.63
C VAL A 719 12.13 -28.28 20.52
N VAL A 720 10.92 -27.81 20.26
CA VAL A 720 10.26 -26.77 21.04
C VAL A 720 9.00 -27.40 21.59
N ASP A 721 9.13 -27.94 22.80
CA ASP A 721 8.06 -28.61 23.55
C ASP A 721 7.10 -27.60 24.18
N VAL A 722 6.71 -26.60 23.38
CA VAL A 722 5.58 -25.73 23.69
C VAL A 722 4.41 -26.29 22.93
N THR A 723 3.36 -26.58 23.67
CA THR A 723 2.09 -27.02 23.12
C THR A 723 1.07 -25.90 23.17
N PHE A 724 0.15 -25.87 22.21
CA PHE A 724 -1.01 -24.97 22.28
C PHE A 724 -2.29 -25.70 21.84
N PRO A 725 -3.43 -25.38 22.49
CA PRO A 725 -4.70 -25.98 22.13
C PRO A 725 -5.12 -25.51 20.74
N LEU A 726 -5.50 -26.48 19.90
CA LEU A 726 -6.04 -26.24 18.57
C LEU A 726 -7.57 -26.10 18.59
N GLU A 727 -8.24 -26.48 19.69
CA GLU A 727 -9.70 -26.33 19.89
C GLU A 727 -10.18 -24.89 19.66
N GLU A 728 -9.41 -23.89 20.09
CA GLU A 728 -9.73 -22.48 19.86
C GLU A 728 -9.78 -22.12 18.37
N MET A 729 -9.04 -22.85 17.52
CA MET A 729 -9.03 -22.63 16.08
C MET A 729 -10.28 -23.18 15.37
N SER A 730 -11.13 -23.95 16.04
CA SER A 730 -12.45 -24.35 15.50
C SER A 730 -13.33 -23.13 15.14
N ALA A 731 -13.10 -21.98 15.80
CA ALA A 731 -13.73 -20.72 15.43
C ALA A 731 -13.31 -20.22 14.04
N LEU A 732 -12.08 -20.53 13.57
CA LEU A 732 -11.69 -20.30 12.18
C LEU A 732 -12.42 -21.23 11.23
N ASP A 733 -12.75 -22.45 11.64
CA ASP A 733 -13.42 -23.39 10.76
C ASP A 733 -14.83 -22.89 10.39
N LYS A 734 -15.54 -22.29 11.37
CA LYS A 734 -16.80 -21.56 11.13
C LYS A 734 -16.65 -20.39 10.14
N VAL A 735 -15.48 -19.76 10.08
CA VAL A 735 -15.23 -18.58 9.21
C VAL A 735 -14.62 -18.96 7.86
N PHE A 736 -13.77 -19.97 7.80
CA PHE A 736 -12.88 -20.27 6.67
C PHE A 736 -13.06 -21.69 6.09
N THR A 737 -13.85 -22.58 6.70
CA THR A 737 -13.97 -24.02 6.33
C THR A 737 -12.58 -24.64 6.10
N VAL A 738 -11.75 -24.57 7.12
CA VAL A 738 -10.43 -25.18 7.11
C VAL A 738 -10.55 -26.54 7.77
N THR A 739 -10.65 -27.59 6.95
CA THR A 739 -10.46 -28.97 7.40
C THR A 739 -9.12 -29.03 8.14
N MET A 740 -9.21 -29.03 9.47
CA MET A 740 -8.10 -29.29 10.36
C MET A 740 -7.76 -30.78 10.25
N PRO A 741 -6.52 -31.21 10.53
CA PRO A 741 -6.23 -32.63 10.74
C PRO A 741 -7.21 -33.22 11.77
N GLU A 742 -7.61 -34.48 11.60
CA GLU A 742 -8.73 -35.11 12.31
C GLU A 742 -8.50 -35.28 13.83
N ASP A 743 -7.26 -35.14 14.31
CA ASP A 743 -6.90 -35.12 15.74
C ASP A 743 -6.06 -33.89 16.10
N PRO A 744 -6.67 -32.79 16.58
CA PRO A 744 -5.90 -31.67 17.08
C PRO A 744 -6.42 -31.22 18.44
N GLU A 745 -6.26 -32.02 19.50
CA GLU A 745 -6.38 -31.45 20.85
C GLU A 745 -5.19 -30.52 21.11
N ILE A 746 -3.98 -30.95 20.69
CA ILE A 746 -2.73 -30.27 21.03
C ILE A 746 -1.76 -30.24 19.83
N CYS A 747 -1.15 -29.09 19.57
CA CYS A 747 -0.05 -28.94 18.61
C CYS A 747 1.24 -28.53 19.33
N THR A 748 2.31 -29.28 19.10
CA THR A 748 3.67 -28.89 19.50
C THR A 748 4.27 -27.94 18.47
N VAL A 749 4.86 -26.84 18.93
CA VAL A 749 5.46 -25.80 18.06
C VAL A 749 6.50 -26.40 17.12
N MET A 750 7.37 -27.28 17.63
CA MET A 750 8.31 -28.09 16.84
C MET A 750 8.48 -29.45 17.52
N ASP A 751 7.71 -30.46 17.10
CA ASP A 751 7.88 -31.84 17.59
C ASP A 751 9.17 -32.50 17.04
N GLY A 752 9.58 -33.58 17.69
CA GLY A 752 10.76 -34.36 17.32
C GLY A 752 10.71 -34.83 15.86
N ASP A 753 9.57 -35.34 15.41
CA ASP A 753 9.38 -35.85 14.05
C ASP A 753 9.54 -34.76 12.98
N LEU A 754 9.02 -33.55 13.23
CA LEU A 754 9.16 -32.41 12.33
C LEU A 754 10.60 -31.93 12.28
N VAL A 755 11.27 -31.85 13.44
CA VAL A 755 12.70 -31.51 13.51
C VAL A 755 13.51 -32.54 12.72
N GLU A 756 13.29 -33.84 12.94
CA GLU A 756 13.96 -34.92 12.22
C GLU A 756 13.70 -34.82 10.71
N ARG A 757 12.45 -34.64 10.28
CA ARG A 757 12.11 -34.43 8.86
C ARG A 757 12.79 -33.20 8.27
N ILE A 758 12.91 -32.11 9.02
CA ILE A 758 13.60 -30.89 8.57
C ILE A 758 15.10 -31.15 8.35
N HIS A 759 15.73 -31.93 9.24
CA HIS A 759 17.14 -32.31 9.12
C HIS A 759 17.37 -33.28 7.95
N THR A 760 16.52 -34.29 7.81
CA THR A 760 16.62 -35.36 6.82
C THR A 760 16.18 -34.91 5.43
N ASP A 761 15.02 -34.26 5.32
CA ASP A 761 14.44 -33.75 4.07
C ASP A 761 13.95 -32.30 4.22
N TRP A 762 14.92 -31.39 4.19
CA TRP A 762 14.68 -29.94 4.18
C TRP A 762 13.70 -29.52 3.09
N MET A 763 13.89 -30.05 1.87
CA MET A 763 13.14 -29.60 0.71
C MET A 763 11.69 -30.08 0.79
N GLY A 764 11.46 -31.35 1.12
CA GLY A 764 10.11 -31.89 1.33
C GLY A 764 9.37 -31.14 2.44
N SER A 765 10.07 -30.80 3.54
CA SER A 765 9.50 -30.00 4.63
C SER A 765 9.07 -28.59 4.17
N VAL A 766 9.93 -27.88 3.43
CA VAL A 766 9.63 -26.57 2.85
C VAL A 766 8.45 -26.64 1.87
N LEU A 767 8.44 -27.63 0.97
CA LEU A 767 7.37 -27.81 -0.02
C LEU A 767 6.04 -28.21 0.62
N ASN A 768 6.07 -29.03 1.66
CA ASN A 768 4.89 -29.38 2.42
C ASN A 768 4.27 -28.16 3.09
N ALA A 769 5.10 -27.37 3.79
CA ALA A 769 4.66 -26.11 4.40
C ALA A 769 4.09 -25.14 3.35
N ARG A 770 4.75 -25.01 2.19
CA ARG A 770 4.28 -24.17 1.07
C ARG A 770 2.87 -24.56 0.63
N ARG A 771 2.61 -25.86 0.45
CA ARG A 771 1.33 -26.39 -0.01
C ARG A 771 0.21 -26.04 0.99
N MET A 772 0.42 -26.30 2.27
CA MET A 772 -0.56 -26.00 3.32
C MET A 772 -0.82 -24.49 3.44
N ILE A 773 0.24 -23.69 3.50
CA ILE A 773 0.14 -22.22 3.61
C ILE A 773 -0.48 -21.61 2.35
N SER A 774 -0.24 -22.19 1.17
CA SER A 774 -0.88 -21.75 -0.07
C SER A 774 -2.38 -22.02 -0.07
N SER A 775 -2.82 -23.16 0.48
CA SER A 775 -4.24 -23.48 0.68
C SER A 775 -4.89 -22.46 1.63
N LEU A 776 -4.29 -22.22 2.80
CA LEU A 776 -4.74 -21.21 3.77
C LEU A 776 -4.81 -19.82 3.15
N ALA A 777 -3.75 -19.39 2.45
CA ALA A 777 -3.72 -18.10 1.77
C ALA A 777 -4.82 -17.99 0.71
N GLY A 778 -5.12 -19.06 -0.03
CA GLY A 778 -6.22 -19.09 -0.99
C GLY A 778 -7.59 -18.93 -0.34
N LYS A 779 -7.82 -19.58 0.82
CA LYS A 779 -9.04 -19.41 1.62
C LYS A 779 -9.17 -17.97 2.13
N VAL A 780 -8.15 -17.47 2.82
CA VAL A 780 -8.06 -16.08 3.29
C VAL A 780 -8.25 -15.07 2.15
N GLU A 781 -7.63 -15.32 0.99
CA GLU A 781 -7.75 -14.44 -0.18
C GLU A 781 -9.18 -14.39 -0.70
N ARG A 782 -9.94 -15.50 -0.72
CA ARG A 782 -11.35 -15.49 -1.15
C ARG A 782 -12.19 -14.58 -0.26
N HIS A 783 -12.08 -14.73 1.06
CA HIS A 783 -12.78 -13.84 2.01
C HIS A 783 -12.32 -12.39 1.88
N TYR A 784 -11.02 -12.18 1.76
CA TYR A 784 -10.45 -10.84 1.61
C TYR A 784 -10.85 -10.15 0.30
N LYS A 785 -10.86 -10.89 -0.82
CA LYS A 785 -11.32 -10.39 -2.14
C LYS A 785 -12.79 -10.01 -2.08
N MET A 786 -13.63 -10.79 -1.37
CA MET A 786 -15.03 -10.43 -1.16
C MET A 786 -15.20 -9.08 -0.46
N ILE A 787 -14.30 -8.70 0.45
CA ILE A 787 -14.35 -7.41 1.16
C ILE A 787 -13.81 -6.26 0.30
N ARG A 788 -12.87 -6.55 -0.61
CA ARG A 788 -12.29 -5.57 -1.54
C ARG A 788 -13.12 -5.31 -2.79
N ASP A 789 -14.23 -5.99 -2.95
CA ASP A 789 -15.13 -5.79 -4.07
C ASP A 789 -15.74 -4.39 -4.01
N PRO A 790 -15.30 -3.46 -4.89
CA PRO A 790 -15.79 -2.09 -4.88
C PRO A 790 -17.29 -2.03 -5.15
N GLN A 791 -17.86 -2.99 -5.89
CA GLN A 791 -19.28 -3.03 -6.21
C GLN A 791 -20.13 -3.25 -4.96
N LYS A 792 -19.68 -4.06 -3.99
CA LYS A 792 -20.41 -4.28 -2.73
C LYS A 792 -20.54 -3.01 -1.90
N LEU A 793 -19.54 -2.12 -1.94
CA LEU A 793 -19.59 -0.84 -1.22
C LEU A 793 -20.66 0.10 -1.78
N VAL A 794 -20.96 -0.01 -3.07
CA VAL A 794 -21.91 0.84 -3.79
C VAL A 794 -23.12 0.06 -4.32
N GLY A 795 -23.37 -1.14 -3.80
CA GLY A 795 -24.42 -2.04 -4.30
C GLY A 795 -25.78 -1.38 -4.45
N PRO A 796 -26.27 -0.61 -3.46
CA PRO A 796 -27.51 0.15 -3.60
C PRO A 796 -27.50 1.17 -4.75
N ILE A 797 -26.36 1.85 -5.00
CA ILE A 797 -26.22 2.79 -6.13
C ILE A 797 -26.26 2.03 -7.46
N LEU A 798 -25.58 0.88 -7.55
CA LEU A 798 -25.53 0.07 -8.77
C LEU A 798 -26.89 -0.54 -9.12
N LYS A 799 -27.70 -0.86 -8.11
CA LYS A 799 -29.08 -1.35 -8.27
C LYS A 799 -30.08 -0.25 -8.57
N HIS A 800 -29.75 1.02 -8.32
CA HIS A 800 -30.63 2.14 -8.63
C HIS A 800 -30.95 2.20 -10.13
N ALA A 801 -32.16 2.64 -10.48
CA ALA A 801 -32.57 2.77 -11.87
C ALA A 801 -31.57 3.62 -12.66
N TYR A 802 -31.12 4.75 -12.09
CA TYR A 802 -30.13 5.66 -12.67
C TYR A 802 -28.91 5.83 -11.75
N PRO A 803 -27.87 4.98 -11.82
CA PRO A 803 -26.75 5.02 -10.86
C PRO A 803 -25.97 6.35 -10.84
N ILE A 804 -25.70 6.95 -12.01
CA ILE A 804 -25.00 8.24 -12.09
C ILE A 804 -25.82 9.38 -11.46
N ALA A 805 -27.14 9.38 -11.63
CA ALA A 805 -28.01 10.43 -11.10
C ALA A 805 -27.92 10.53 -9.56
N VAL A 806 -27.75 9.38 -8.88
CA VAL A 806 -27.52 9.33 -7.44
C VAL A 806 -26.23 10.08 -7.07
N VAL A 807 -25.14 9.87 -7.80
CA VAL A 807 -23.86 10.54 -7.51
C VAL A 807 -23.93 12.03 -7.83
N ILE A 808 -24.60 12.42 -8.91
CA ILE A 808 -24.82 13.86 -9.23
C ILE A 808 -25.61 14.54 -8.11
N ARG A 809 -26.68 13.90 -7.62
CA ARG A 809 -27.43 14.41 -6.46
C ARG A 809 -26.54 14.57 -5.24
N GLN A 810 -25.70 13.58 -4.92
CA GLN A 810 -24.76 13.67 -3.79
C GLN A 810 -23.76 14.82 -3.93
N VAL A 811 -23.32 15.14 -5.17
CA VAL A 811 -22.49 16.32 -5.40
C VAL A 811 -23.27 17.61 -5.17
N LYS A 812 -24.51 17.71 -5.67
CA LYS A 812 -25.38 18.87 -5.42
C LYS A 812 -25.62 19.08 -3.93
N ASP A 813 -25.94 18.00 -3.22
CA ASP A 813 -26.12 18.01 -1.77
C ASP A 813 -24.84 18.48 -1.06
N ALA A 814 -23.67 18.00 -1.50
CA ALA A 814 -22.39 18.43 -0.94
C ALA A 814 -22.13 19.92 -1.17
N LEU A 815 -22.41 20.43 -2.37
CA LEU A 815 -22.24 21.84 -2.75
C LEU A 815 -23.20 22.76 -1.98
N ALA A 816 -24.45 22.34 -1.80
CA ALA A 816 -25.45 23.06 -1.01
C ALA A 816 -25.07 23.19 0.48
N ASN A 817 -24.23 22.28 0.98
CA ASN A 817 -23.75 22.26 2.36
C ASN A 817 -22.28 22.70 2.50
N VAL A 818 -21.69 23.32 1.47
CA VAL A 818 -20.34 23.89 1.59
C VAL A 818 -20.37 25.07 2.55
N ARG A 819 -19.38 25.14 3.44
CA ARG A 819 -19.22 26.27 4.36
C ARG A 819 -19.03 27.58 3.60
N PRO A 820 -19.61 28.70 4.05
CA PRO A 820 -19.40 29.99 3.42
C PRO A 820 -17.90 30.33 3.30
N ILE A 821 -17.51 30.86 2.14
CA ILE A 821 -16.13 31.23 1.87
C ILE A 821 -15.62 32.30 2.85
N THR A 822 -16.52 33.17 3.32
CA THR A 822 -16.24 34.23 4.31
C THR A 822 -15.87 33.68 5.69
N VAL A 823 -16.42 32.53 6.07
CA VAL A 823 -16.19 31.90 7.38
C VAL A 823 -14.98 30.98 7.36
N CYS A 824 -14.84 30.16 6.31
CA CYS A 824 -13.74 29.20 6.23
C CYS A 824 -13.18 29.04 4.80
N PRO A 825 -12.46 30.04 4.26
CA PRO A 825 -12.08 30.09 2.84
C PRO A 825 -11.31 28.86 2.37
N MET A 826 -10.32 28.42 3.17
CA MET A 826 -9.50 27.26 2.86
C MET A 826 -10.31 25.96 2.81
N GLN A 827 -11.30 25.82 3.67
CA GLN A 827 -12.10 24.61 3.75
C GLN A 827 -13.20 24.60 2.68
N HIS A 828 -13.84 25.74 2.45
CA HIS A 828 -14.70 26.00 1.31
C HIS A 828 -14.01 25.58 0.00
N ALA A 829 -12.79 26.09 -0.24
CA ALA A 829 -12.01 25.76 -1.42
C ALA A 829 -11.67 24.26 -1.53
N ARG A 830 -11.44 23.57 -0.40
CA ARG A 830 -11.23 22.12 -0.39
C ARG A 830 -12.50 21.34 -0.70
N ASP A 831 -13.64 21.79 -0.21
CA ASP A 831 -14.93 21.13 -0.41
C ASP A 831 -15.34 21.23 -1.89
N TYR A 832 -15.20 22.41 -2.51
CA TYR A 832 -15.36 22.59 -3.97
C TYR A 832 -14.39 21.74 -4.78
N ARG A 833 -13.09 21.74 -4.44
CA ARG A 833 -12.10 20.88 -5.10
C ARG A 833 -12.52 19.41 -5.09
N ASN A 834 -12.99 18.91 -3.95
CA ASN A 834 -13.36 17.50 -3.82
C ASN A 834 -14.64 17.20 -4.60
N ALA A 835 -15.62 18.11 -4.62
CA ALA A 835 -16.82 18.01 -5.43
C ALA A 835 -16.50 17.98 -6.94
N VAL A 836 -15.65 18.88 -7.42
CA VAL A 836 -15.16 18.89 -8.81
C VAL A 836 -14.43 17.60 -9.15
N ALA A 837 -13.54 17.13 -8.25
CA ALA A 837 -12.85 15.86 -8.46
C ALA A 837 -13.83 14.68 -8.55
N MET A 838 -14.92 14.70 -7.78
CA MET A 838 -15.96 13.67 -7.84
C MET A 838 -16.79 13.76 -9.14
N LEU A 839 -17.15 14.96 -9.59
CA LEU A 839 -17.82 15.14 -10.88
C LEU A 839 -16.96 14.63 -12.02
N LEU A 840 -15.67 15.02 -12.08
CA LEU A 840 -14.77 14.53 -13.12
C LEU A 840 -14.53 13.01 -13.05
N LEU A 841 -14.52 12.41 -11.84
CA LEU A 841 -14.48 10.95 -11.69
C LEU A 841 -15.69 10.26 -12.34
N CYS A 842 -16.85 10.91 -12.40
CA CYS A 842 -18.06 10.35 -13.00
C CYS A 842 -18.27 10.77 -14.46
N THR A 843 -17.76 11.93 -14.88
CA THR A 843 -17.89 12.38 -16.27
C THR A 843 -16.82 11.76 -17.15
N VAL A 844 -15.52 11.96 -16.86
CA VAL A 844 -14.42 11.42 -17.69
C VAL A 844 -13.94 10.04 -17.25
N VAL A 845 -14.31 9.59 -16.04
CA VAL A 845 -14.08 8.21 -15.57
C VAL A 845 -12.59 7.83 -15.51
N PHE A 846 -11.72 8.82 -15.36
CA PHE A 846 -10.29 8.61 -15.27
C PHE A 846 -9.88 7.79 -14.05
N ARG A 847 -8.79 7.04 -14.18
CA ARG A 847 -8.15 6.43 -13.02
C ARG A 847 -7.62 7.54 -12.11
N SER A 848 -7.54 7.25 -10.81
CA SER A 848 -6.97 8.15 -9.79
C SER A 848 -5.64 8.76 -10.21
N ASP A 849 -4.80 8.00 -10.91
CA ASP A 849 -3.51 8.48 -11.38
C ASP A 849 -3.62 9.53 -12.50
N THR A 850 -4.46 9.31 -13.50
CA THR A 850 -4.67 10.29 -14.57
C THR A 850 -5.36 11.54 -14.01
N LEU A 851 -6.39 11.37 -13.19
CA LEU A 851 -7.16 12.48 -12.64
C LEU A 851 -6.35 13.40 -11.72
N ARG A 852 -5.53 12.85 -10.82
CA ARG A 852 -4.68 13.64 -9.90
C ARG A 852 -3.54 14.40 -10.62
N ASN A 853 -3.29 14.05 -11.88
CA ASN A 853 -2.27 14.64 -12.74
C ASN A 853 -2.86 15.62 -13.76
N LEU A 854 -4.17 15.87 -13.73
CA LEU A 854 -4.76 16.86 -14.62
C LEU A 854 -4.14 18.23 -14.36
N GLU A 855 -3.80 18.90 -15.45
CA GLU A 855 -3.24 20.24 -15.45
C GLU A 855 -4.26 21.23 -15.99
N TRP A 856 -4.30 22.42 -15.41
CA TRP A 856 -5.05 23.57 -15.88
C TRP A 856 -4.08 24.75 -16.02
N ARG A 857 -4.13 25.39 -17.18
CA ARG A 857 -3.39 26.59 -17.52
C ARG A 857 -4.34 27.58 -18.18
N ALA A 858 -4.21 28.86 -17.83
CA ALA A 858 -5.10 29.90 -18.33
C ALA A 858 -4.94 30.14 -19.84
N ASP A 859 -3.79 29.79 -20.42
CA ASP A 859 -3.47 29.90 -21.84
C ASP A 859 -4.05 28.75 -22.70
N GLY A 860 -4.80 27.82 -22.10
CA GLY A 860 -5.37 26.68 -22.81
C GLY A 860 -4.37 25.55 -23.12
N THR A 861 -3.10 25.65 -22.71
CA THR A 861 -2.09 24.58 -22.91
C THR A 861 -2.13 23.50 -21.82
N GLY A 862 -3.11 23.58 -20.92
CA GLY A 862 -3.42 22.56 -19.93
C GLY A 862 -4.11 21.33 -20.54
N GLN A 863 -4.57 20.43 -19.68
CA GLN A 863 -5.37 19.27 -20.07
C GLN A 863 -6.87 19.52 -19.89
N ILE A 864 -7.23 20.53 -19.11
CA ILE A 864 -8.58 21.10 -19.04
C ILE A 864 -8.54 22.43 -19.78
N ILE A 865 -9.25 22.49 -20.90
CA ILE A 865 -9.26 23.64 -21.82
C ILE A 865 -10.64 24.29 -21.73
N ARG A 866 -10.69 25.58 -21.43
CA ARG A 866 -11.94 26.34 -21.44
C ARG A 866 -12.34 26.63 -22.89
N THR A 867 -13.53 26.23 -23.31
CA THR A 867 -14.11 26.55 -24.62
C THR A 867 -15.27 27.54 -24.47
N ALA A 868 -15.83 28.00 -25.58
CA ALA A 868 -16.99 28.91 -25.58
C ALA A 868 -18.24 28.28 -24.92
N THR A 869 -18.40 26.96 -25.02
CA THR A 869 -19.59 26.23 -24.57
C THR A 869 -19.39 25.43 -23.28
N GLY A 870 -18.16 25.37 -22.75
CA GLY A 870 -17.85 24.59 -21.55
C GLY A 870 -16.37 24.28 -21.44
N TYR A 871 -16.03 23.01 -21.21
CA TYR A 871 -14.64 22.60 -21.06
C TYR A 871 -14.34 21.38 -21.92
N ASP A 872 -13.16 21.33 -22.50
CA ASP A 872 -12.63 20.13 -23.14
C ASP A 872 -11.55 19.49 -22.26
N VAL A 873 -11.46 18.17 -22.33
CA VAL A 873 -10.40 17.38 -21.70
C VAL A 873 -9.54 16.75 -22.75
N VAL A 874 -8.27 17.12 -22.76
CA VAL A 874 -7.26 16.62 -23.69
C VAL A 874 -6.12 15.97 -22.91
N VAL A 875 -5.96 14.65 -23.04
CA VAL A 875 -4.96 13.87 -22.29
C VAL A 875 -4.20 12.94 -23.22
N GLY A 876 -2.88 13.10 -23.25
CA GLY A 876 -1.96 12.22 -23.96
C GLY A 876 -2.19 10.74 -23.68
N SER A 877 -2.26 9.91 -24.73
CA SER A 877 -2.50 8.46 -24.58
C SER A 877 -1.46 7.76 -23.68
N ASP A 878 -0.23 8.26 -23.67
CA ASP A 878 0.88 7.79 -22.84
C ASP A 878 0.65 7.98 -21.33
N ARG A 879 -0.22 8.93 -20.94
CA ARG A 879 -0.62 9.15 -19.54
C ARG A 879 -1.65 8.13 -19.03
N PHE A 880 -2.15 7.24 -19.89
CA PHE A 880 -3.02 6.14 -19.48
C PHE A 880 -2.24 4.86 -19.26
N LYS A 881 -2.49 4.16 -18.15
CA LYS A 881 -1.89 2.83 -17.88
C LYS A 881 -2.13 1.80 -19.01
N ASN A 882 -3.20 1.96 -19.79
CA ASN A 882 -3.52 1.12 -20.94
C ASN A 882 -3.42 1.87 -22.29
N GLY A 883 -2.71 3.01 -22.33
CA GLY A 883 -2.54 3.82 -23.53
C GLY A 883 -2.07 3.02 -24.75
N PHE A 884 -1.15 2.09 -24.52
CA PHE A 884 -0.57 1.24 -25.56
C PHE A 884 -1.41 0.02 -25.96
N CYS A 885 -2.53 -0.25 -25.29
CA CYS A 885 -3.35 -1.44 -25.53
C CYS A 885 -4.82 -1.14 -25.77
N SER A 886 -5.29 0.08 -25.52
CA SER A 886 -6.66 0.47 -25.84
C SER A 886 -6.78 0.75 -27.33
N TRP A 887 -7.83 0.22 -27.95
CA TRP A 887 -8.19 0.57 -29.32
C TRP A 887 -8.66 2.03 -29.43
N LEU A 888 -9.13 2.62 -28.32
CA LEU A 888 -9.57 4.02 -28.21
C LEU A 888 -8.52 5.01 -28.74
N PHE A 889 -7.24 4.72 -28.50
CA PHE A 889 -6.16 5.61 -28.90
C PHE A 889 -5.66 5.31 -30.31
N GLY A 890 -6.35 4.50 -31.11
CA GLY A 890 -5.88 4.07 -32.43
C GLY A 890 -4.76 3.02 -32.39
N PRO A 891 -4.16 2.67 -33.53
CA PRO A 891 -3.10 1.68 -33.61
C PRO A 891 -1.79 2.19 -33.00
N SER A 892 -0.87 1.28 -32.64
CA SER A 892 0.40 1.64 -31.99
C SER A 892 1.29 2.61 -32.77
N TYR A 893 1.16 2.65 -34.10
CA TYR A 893 1.92 3.55 -34.98
C TYR A 893 1.26 4.92 -35.19
N ARG A 894 0.00 5.10 -34.76
CA ARG A 894 -0.73 6.36 -34.88
C ARG A 894 -1.65 6.53 -33.67
N ARG A 895 -1.03 6.82 -32.53
CA ARG A 895 -1.75 7.06 -31.28
C ARG A 895 -2.40 8.44 -31.30
N ARG A 896 -3.68 8.51 -30.93
CA ARG A 896 -4.42 9.75 -30.71
C ARG A 896 -4.54 10.03 -29.22
N ASP A 897 -4.63 11.30 -28.88
CA ASP A 897 -4.89 11.72 -27.51
C ASP A 897 -6.34 11.43 -27.14
N TYR A 898 -6.60 11.33 -25.83
CA TYR A 898 -7.95 11.35 -25.33
C TYR A 898 -8.49 12.75 -25.47
N GLU A 899 -9.55 12.94 -26.23
CA GLU A 899 -10.24 14.21 -26.39
C GLU A 899 -11.72 14.02 -26.05
N ARG A 900 -12.25 14.89 -25.20
CA ARG A 900 -13.67 14.88 -24.85
C ARG A 900 -14.17 16.24 -24.41
N ALA A 901 -15.25 16.69 -25.05
CA ALA A 901 -16.04 17.79 -24.54
C ALA A 901 -16.80 17.40 -23.25
N LEU A 902 -16.61 18.19 -22.21
CA LEU A 902 -17.41 18.16 -21.00
C LEU A 902 -18.64 19.02 -21.25
N GLY A 903 -19.77 18.36 -21.52
CA GLY A 903 -21.06 19.04 -21.42
C GLY A 903 -21.28 19.65 -20.03
N ASP A 904 -22.30 20.49 -19.88
CA ASP A 904 -22.63 21.10 -18.59
C ASP A 904 -23.42 20.14 -17.68
N TRP A 905 -22.84 18.96 -17.43
CA TRP A 905 -23.45 17.88 -16.66
C TRP A 905 -23.66 18.29 -15.20
N GLY A 906 -24.86 18.77 -14.88
CA GLY A 906 -25.20 19.21 -13.53
C GLY A 906 -24.43 20.46 -13.11
N SER A 907 -24.38 21.46 -13.99
CA SER A 907 -23.69 22.74 -13.75
C SER A 907 -22.17 22.63 -13.63
N LEU A 908 -21.58 21.59 -14.26
CA LEU A 908 -20.15 21.32 -14.20
C LEU A 908 -19.31 22.52 -14.64
N THR A 909 -19.74 23.24 -15.68
CA THR A 909 -19.02 24.43 -16.18
C THR A 909 -19.01 25.51 -15.09
N GLN A 910 -20.17 25.89 -14.55
CA GLN A 910 -20.23 26.92 -13.51
C GLN A 910 -19.45 26.53 -12.24
N ILE A 911 -19.48 25.25 -11.86
CA ILE A 911 -18.75 24.75 -10.69
C ILE A 911 -17.23 24.75 -10.94
N LEU A 912 -16.79 24.40 -12.17
CA LEU A 912 -15.37 24.45 -12.55
C LEU A 912 -14.86 25.88 -12.59
N ASP A 913 -15.61 26.82 -13.14
CA ASP A 913 -15.29 28.25 -13.19
C ASP A 913 -15.02 28.76 -11.79
N TYR A 914 -16.01 28.60 -10.92
CA TYR A 914 -15.92 29.02 -9.54
C TYR A 914 -14.75 28.36 -8.80
N TYR A 915 -14.52 27.06 -9.04
CA TYR A 915 -13.38 26.37 -8.46
C TYR A 915 -12.05 26.95 -8.95
N ILE A 916 -11.88 27.14 -10.25
CA ILE A 916 -10.63 27.57 -10.88
C ILE A 916 -10.32 29.03 -10.53
N GLU A 917 -11.31 29.90 -10.56
CA GLU A 917 -11.14 31.35 -10.41
C GLU A 917 -11.13 31.77 -8.93
N THR A 918 -11.95 31.14 -8.09
CA THR A 918 -12.10 31.55 -6.68
C THR A 918 -11.38 30.60 -5.73
N CYS A 919 -11.64 29.29 -5.82
CA CYS A 919 -11.17 28.33 -4.82
C CYS A 919 -9.70 27.94 -5.01
N ARG A 920 -9.26 27.71 -6.24
CA ARG A 920 -7.92 27.23 -6.56
C ARG A 920 -6.83 28.22 -6.15
N PRO A 921 -6.96 29.55 -6.34
CA PRO A 921 -6.01 30.52 -5.82
C PRO A 921 -5.84 30.44 -4.29
N ILE A 922 -6.92 30.22 -3.54
CA ILE A 922 -6.89 30.03 -2.08
C ILE A 922 -6.08 28.78 -1.70
N LEU A 923 -6.22 27.69 -2.45
CA LEU A 923 -5.44 26.46 -2.24
C LEU A 923 -3.95 26.66 -2.56
N LEU A 924 -3.64 27.46 -3.58
CA LEU A 924 -2.28 27.72 -4.01
C LEU A 924 -1.53 28.64 -3.06
N LYS A 925 -2.20 29.61 -2.43
CA LYS A 925 -1.59 30.63 -1.57
C LYS A 925 -0.45 31.37 -2.26
N GLY A 926 -0.71 31.84 -3.48
CA GLY A 926 0.27 32.56 -4.32
C GLY A 926 1.34 31.67 -4.99
N ARG A 927 1.41 30.37 -4.69
CA ARG A 927 2.37 29.46 -5.35
C ARG A 927 1.92 29.12 -6.77
N LYS A 928 2.90 29.01 -7.67
CA LYS A 928 2.68 28.50 -9.03
C LYS A 928 2.55 26.97 -9.02
N SER A 929 1.50 26.46 -9.66
CA SER A 929 1.29 25.04 -9.91
C SER A 929 0.31 24.93 -11.07
N ASP A 930 0.57 24.02 -12.01
CA ASP A 930 -0.34 23.76 -13.12
C ASP A 930 -1.38 22.71 -12.75
N LEU A 931 -1.24 22.03 -11.62
CA LEU A 931 -2.15 20.96 -11.23
C LEU A 931 -3.57 21.49 -11.02
N LEU A 932 -4.56 20.84 -11.61
CA LEU A 932 -5.97 21.16 -11.40
C LEU A 932 -6.35 20.95 -9.94
N PHE A 933 -5.83 19.90 -9.29
CA PHE A 933 -6.16 19.52 -7.92
C PHE A 933 -4.95 19.58 -6.96
N PRO A 934 -4.46 20.76 -6.56
CA PRO A 934 -3.38 20.86 -5.58
C PRO A 934 -3.81 20.37 -4.18
N THR A 935 -2.85 19.90 -3.37
CA THR A 935 -3.10 19.45 -1.99
C THR A 935 -3.61 20.57 -1.06
N GLY A 936 -3.39 21.84 -1.44
CA GLY A 936 -3.66 23.04 -0.65
C GLY A 936 -2.58 23.36 0.40
N GLN A 937 -1.80 22.36 0.82
CA GLN A 937 -0.70 22.56 1.78
C GLN A 937 0.61 22.87 1.09
N SER A 938 0.98 22.09 0.07
CA SER A 938 2.25 22.22 -0.65
C SER A 938 2.09 22.72 -2.09
N ALA A 939 0.85 22.86 -2.58
CA ALA A 939 0.55 23.06 -4.00
C ALA A 939 1.08 21.92 -4.91
N GLU A 940 1.47 20.79 -4.31
CA GLU A 940 1.98 19.62 -5.01
C GLU A 940 0.87 18.66 -5.42
N LYS A 941 1.29 17.67 -6.20
CA LYS A 941 0.52 16.50 -6.59
C LYS A 941 0.14 15.65 -5.39
N TRP A 942 -1.10 15.17 -5.38
CA TRP A 942 -1.53 14.18 -4.41
C TRP A 942 -0.80 12.85 -4.57
N SER A 943 -0.38 12.25 -3.46
CA SER A 943 -0.07 10.81 -3.46
C SER A 943 -1.33 10.00 -3.76
N HIS A 944 -1.18 8.82 -4.35
CA HIS A 944 -2.32 7.94 -4.68
C HIS A 944 -3.12 7.56 -3.41
N LYS A 945 -2.41 7.30 -2.30
CA LYS A 945 -3.04 6.98 -1.00
C LYS A 945 -3.86 8.15 -0.49
N THR A 946 -3.31 9.36 -0.57
CA THR A 946 -3.95 10.56 -0.02
C THR A 946 -5.15 10.99 -0.87
N PHE A 947 -5.05 10.90 -2.20
CA PHE A 947 -6.19 11.14 -3.09
C PHE A 947 -7.35 10.16 -2.85
N ASN A 948 -7.05 8.85 -2.77
CA ASN A 948 -8.07 7.86 -2.43
C ASN A 948 -8.70 8.14 -1.06
N THR A 949 -7.89 8.50 -0.07
CA THR A 949 -8.40 8.84 1.28
C THR A 949 -9.30 10.07 1.25
N MET A 950 -8.97 11.07 0.42
CA MET A 950 -9.78 12.26 0.23
C MET A 950 -11.16 11.89 -0.36
N ILE A 951 -11.19 11.12 -1.44
CA ILE A 951 -12.45 10.68 -2.07
C ILE A 951 -13.27 9.79 -1.13
N THR A 952 -12.65 8.81 -0.46
CA THR A 952 -13.37 7.95 0.51
C THR A 952 -13.91 8.71 1.72
N ASN A 953 -13.23 9.78 2.15
CA ASN A 953 -13.77 10.63 3.21
C ASN A 953 -14.92 11.51 2.68
N TRP A 954 -14.85 11.97 1.43
CA TRP A 954 -15.92 12.72 0.79
C TRP A 954 -17.18 11.86 0.63
N THR A 955 -17.05 10.64 0.09
CA THR A 955 -18.19 9.72 -0.10
C THR A 955 -18.75 9.23 1.24
N ARG A 956 -17.95 9.15 2.31
CA ARG A 956 -18.47 8.91 3.65
C ARG A 956 -19.47 10.00 4.09
N MET A 957 -19.19 11.26 3.76
CA MET A 957 -20.03 12.39 4.20
C MET A 957 -21.31 12.50 3.39
N TRP A 958 -21.23 12.24 2.08
CA TRP A 958 -22.30 12.58 1.13
C TRP A 958 -22.96 11.38 0.45
N SER A 959 -22.29 10.23 0.35
CA SER A 959 -22.85 9.04 -0.29
C SER A 959 -23.47 8.05 0.68
N VAL A 960 -22.89 7.91 1.86
CA VAL A 960 -23.45 7.10 2.96
C VAL A 960 -24.63 7.87 3.56
N ARG A 961 -25.73 7.17 3.90
CA ARG A 961 -26.89 7.78 4.57
C ARG A 961 -26.42 8.62 5.77
N ASN A 962 -26.69 9.91 5.70
CA ASN A 962 -26.35 10.87 6.72
C ASN A 962 -27.64 11.55 7.19
N GLU A 963 -28.16 11.08 8.33
CA GLU A 963 -29.41 11.57 8.91
C GLU A 963 -29.38 13.08 9.21
N ARG A 964 -28.21 13.62 9.53
CA ARG A 964 -28.07 15.04 9.86
C ARG A 964 -28.37 15.94 8.65
N HIS A 965 -27.79 15.61 7.51
CA HIS A 965 -27.96 16.40 6.29
C HIS A 965 -29.14 15.89 5.44
N GLN A 966 -29.77 14.78 5.82
CA GLN A 966 -30.75 14.06 5.01
C GLN A 966 -30.20 13.71 3.62
N THR A 967 -28.89 13.40 3.55
CA THR A 967 -28.16 13.08 2.31
C THR A 967 -27.73 11.62 2.28
N GLY A 968 -27.22 11.19 1.13
CA GLY A 968 -26.71 9.84 0.92
C GLY A 968 -27.81 8.77 0.80
N MET A 969 -27.38 7.51 0.69
CA MET A 969 -28.25 6.37 0.44
C MET A 969 -28.00 5.26 1.47
N SER A 970 -29.07 4.61 1.93
CA SER A 970 -28.96 3.51 2.89
C SER A 970 -28.23 2.31 2.28
N GLY A 971 -27.44 1.61 3.10
CA GLY A 971 -26.63 0.46 2.69
C GLY A 971 -25.39 0.79 1.85
N VAL A 972 -25.18 2.06 1.46
CA VAL A 972 -23.93 2.49 0.79
C VAL A 972 -22.83 2.64 1.83
N LEU A 973 -21.65 2.10 1.54
CA LEU A 973 -20.46 2.24 2.38
C LEU A 973 -19.48 3.25 1.76
N PRO A 974 -18.56 3.85 2.54
CA PRO A 974 -17.55 4.74 1.99
C PRO A 974 -16.72 4.08 0.88
N TRP A 975 -16.67 4.73 -0.28
CA TRP A 975 -16.07 4.16 -1.49
C TRP A 975 -15.02 5.09 -2.12
N GLY A 976 -14.09 4.51 -2.90
CA GLY A 976 -12.97 5.24 -3.52
C GLY A 976 -13.11 5.42 -5.03
N PRO A 977 -12.15 6.06 -5.71
CA PRO A 977 -12.24 6.41 -7.13
C PRO A 977 -12.59 5.27 -8.10
N HIS A 978 -12.28 4.03 -7.74
CA HIS A 978 -12.58 2.88 -8.59
C HIS A 978 -14.08 2.61 -8.69
N ALA A 979 -14.84 2.78 -7.60
CA ALA A 979 -16.29 2.52 -7.60
C ALA A 979 -17.06 3.53 -8.47
N ALA A 980 -16.53 4.74 -8.69
CA ALA A 980 -17.08 5.67 -9.68
C ALA A 980 -17.11 5.03 -11.09
N ARG A 981 -16.09 4.25 -11.43
CA ARG A 981 -15.99 3.56 -12.72
C ARG A 981 -17.03 2.45 -12.83
N ASP A 982 -17.28 1.73 -11.73
CA ASP A 982 -18.32 0.70 -11.67
C ASP A 982 -19.72 1.31 -11.84
N ILE A 983 -19.97 2.43 -11.17
CA ILE A 983 -21.24 3.19 -11.26
C ILE A 983 -21.48 3.67 -12.69
N VAL A 984 -20.47 4.28 -13.33
CA VAL A 984 -20.61 4.81 -14.69
C VAL A 984 -20.76 3.68 -15.71
N ALA A 985 -19.94 2.63 -15.62
CA ALA A 985 -20.08 1.47 -16.49
C ALA A 985 -21.48 0.85 -16.36
N THR A 986 -21.94 0.62 -15.13
CA THR A 986 -23.28 0.06 -14.86
C THR A 986 -24.38 0.96 -15.44
N HIS A 987 -24.30 2.27 -15.25
CA HIS A 987 -25.27 3.20 -15.83
C HIS A 987 -25.32 3.13 -17.36
N ILE A 988 -24.17 3.09 -18.04
CA ILE A 988 -24.11 2.95 -19.50
C ILE A 988 -24.74 1.61 -19.94
N ILE A 989 -24.42 0.51 -19.26
CA ILE A 989 -25.00 -0.80 -19.59
C ILE A 989 -26.51 -0.86 -19.37
N LEU A 990 -27.02 -0.13 -18.38
CA LEU A 990 -28.46 -0.11 -18.08
C LEU A 990 -29.27 0.73 -19.06
N HIS A 991 -28.71 1.84 -19.56
CA HIS A 991 -29.47 2.87 -20.29
C HIS A 991 -29.08 3.06 -21.75
N HIS A 992 -27.93 2.55 -22.18
CA HIS A 992 -27.57 2.69 -23.58
C HIS A 992 -28.38 1.69 -24.41
N PRO A 993 -29.18 2.14 -25.39
CA PRO A 993 -30.16 1.30 -26.09
C PRO A 993 -29.54 0.31 -27.06
N THR A 994 -28.25 0.44 -27.37
CA THR A 994 -27.58 -0.37 -28.41
C THR A 994 -26.82 -1.56 -27.83
N GLU A 995 -26.63 -2.57 -28.68
CA GLU A 995 -25.73 -3.71 -28.39
C GLU A 995 -24.30 -3.28 -28.07
N GLN A 996 -23.89 -2.09 -28.57
CA GLN A 996 -22.57 -1.50 -28.37
C GLN A 996 -22.37 -0.85 -26.99
N ARG A 997 -23.32 -1.03 -26.06
CA ARG A 997 -23.23 -0.51 -24.69
C ARG A 997 -21.92 -0.90 -23.98
N TRP A 998 -21.40 -2.09 -24.27
CA TRP A 998 -20.15 -2.58 -23.69
C TRP A 998 -18.91 -1.88 -24.26
N GLU A 999 -18.88 -1.68 -25.57
CA GLU A 999 -17.85 -0.96 -26.32
C GLU A 999 -17.82 0.50 -25.89
N LEU A 1000 -18.99 1.13 -25.76
CA LEU A 1000 -19.12 2.49 -25.28
C LEU A 1000 -18.61 2.62 -23.84
N ALA A 1001 -19.03 1.73 -22.94
CA ALA A 1001 -18.51 1.71 -21.57
C ALA A 1001 -16.99 1.53 -21.57
N ALA A 1002 -16.46 0.63 -22.40
CA ALA A 1002 -15.01 0.40 -22.52
C ALA A 1002 -14.25 1.63 -23.03
N ALA A 1003 -14.80 2.33 -24.04
CA ALA A 1003 -14.27 3.56 -24.58
C ALA A 1003 -14.25 4.67 -23.51
N ILE A 1004 -15.37 4.92 -22.84
CA ILE A 1004 -15.47 5.94 -21.77
C ILE A 1004 -14.51 5.63 -20.62
N LEU A 1005 -14.39 4.36 -20.22
CA LEU A 1005 -13.49 3.94 -19.14
C LEU A 1005 -12.00 3.86 -19.57
N ALA A 1006 -11.69 4.08 -20.86
CA ALA A 1006 -10.38 3.85 -21.48
C ALA A 1006 -9.80 2.45 -21.13
N THR A 1007 -10.60 1.41 -21.32
CA THR A 1007 -10.28 0.01 -20.99
C THR A 1007 -10.77 -0.96 -22.07
N GLY A 1008 -10.49 -2.26 -21.92
CA GLY A 1008 -11.02 -3.30 -22.82
C GLY A 1008 -12.43 -3.75 -22.43
N VAL A 1009 -13.24 -4.13 -23.42
CA VAL A 1009 -14.62 -4.64 -23.26
C VAL A 1009 -14.69 -5.81 -22.27
N GLU A 1010 -13.78 -6.78 -22.40
CA GLU A 1010 -13.71 -7.93 -21.48
C GLU A 1010 -13.52 -7.52 -20.02
N LEU A 1011 -12.77 -6.45 -19.76
CA LEU A 1011 -12.59 -5.96 -18.40
C LEU A 1011 -13.86 -5.26 -17.88
N VAL A 1012 -14.65 -4.63 -18.74
CA VAL A 1012 -15.95 -4.06 -18.35
C VAL A 1012 -16.91 -5.16 -17.94
N LYS A 1013 -17.06 -6.20 -18.78
CA LYS A 1013 -17.90 -7.38 -18.52
C LYS A 1013 -17.48 -8.13 -17.25
N LEU A 1014 -16.17 -8.31 -17.03
CA LEU A 1014 -15.67 -9.10 -15.92
C LEU A 1014 -15.63 -8.33 -14.58
N ARG A 1015 -15.45 -7.01 -14.59
CA ARG A 1015 -15.06 -6.27 -13.37
C ARG A 1015 -15.79 -4.98 -13.07
N TYR A 1016 -16.34 -4.28 -14.06
CA TYR A 1016 -16.87 -2.92 -13.83
C TYR A 1016 -18.40 -2.87 -13.84
N ALA A 1017 -19.04 -3.53 -14.81
CA ALA A 1017 -20.49 -3.50 -14.89
C ALA A 1017 -21.11 -4.44 -13.85
N TYR A 1018 -22.07 -3.93 -13.09
CA TYR A 1018 -22.98 -4.76 -12.32
C TYR A 1018 -24.20 -5.05 -13.20
N VAL A 1019 -24.38 -6.31 -13.53
CA VAL A 1019 -25.52 -6.79 -14.29
C VAL A 1019 -26.26 -7.77 -13.39
N ASP A 1020 -27.43 -7.36 -12.92
CA ASP A 1020 -28.30 -8.25 -12.17
C ASP A 1020 -28.91 -9.25 -13.15
N SER A 1021 -28.57 -10.54 -12.99
CA SER A 1021 -29.07 -11.58 -13.88
C SER A 1021 -30.59 -11.63 -13.90
N ARG A 1022 -31.27 -11.34 -12.78
CA ARG A 1022 -32.74 -11.27 -12.75
C ARG A 1022 -33.28 -10.15 -13.61
N ARG A 1023 -32.59 -9.00 -13.65
CA ARG A 1023 -33.01 -7.84 -14.46
C ARG A 1023 -32.79 -8.09 -15.95
N GLU A 1024 -31.70 -8.74 -16.34
CA GLU A 1024 -31.51 -9.10 -17.74
C GLU A 1024 -32.45 -10.23 -18.17
N LEU A 1025 -32.77 -11.19 -17.28
CA LEU A 1025 -33.80 -12.20 -17.54
C LEU A 1025 -35.18 -11.55 -17.71
N ALA A 1026 -35.58 -10.62 -16.83
CA ALA A 1026 -36.85 -9.89 -16.99
C ALA A 1026 -36.94 -9.08 -18.30
N LYS A 1027 -35.81 -8.56 -18.81
CA LYS A 1027 -35.76 -7.96 -20.15
C LYS A 1027 -35.93 -9.00 -21.25
N ALA A 1028 -35.32 -10.17 -21.10
CA ALA A 1028 -35.52 -11.28 -22.03
C ALA A 1028 -36.98 -11.74 -22.01
N ASP A 1029 -37.61 -11.79 -20.84
CA ASP A 1029 -39.03 -12.12 -20.69
C ASP A 1029 -39.90 -11.13 -21.48
N SER A 1030 -39.62 -9.82 -21.43
CA SER A 1030 -40.34 -8.86 -22.27
C SER A 1030 -40.19 -9.07 -23.78
N ILE A 1031 -39.06 -9.66 -24.23
CA ILE A 1031 -38.86 -10.05 -25.63
C ILE A 1031 -39.70 -11.28 -25.96
N TYR A 1032 -39.75 -12.26 -25.04
CA TYR A 1032 -40.61 -13.43 -25.18
C TYR A 1032 -42.08 -13.00 -25.19
N ASP A 1033 -42.52 -12.12 -24.28
CA ASP A 1033 -43.88 -11.60 -24.21
C ASP A 1033 -44.28 -10.88 -25.51
N GLN A 1034 -43.38 -10.06 -26.08
CA GLN A 1034 -43.60 -9.44 -27.38
C GLN A 1034 -43.68 -10.47 -28.51
N ALA A 1035 -42.80 -11.48 -28.52
CA ALA A 1035 -42.83 -12.54 -29.51
C ALA A 1035 -44.09 -13.42 -29.39
N PHE A 1036 -44.55 -13.70 -28.17
CA PHE A 1036 -45.80 -14.42 -27.90
C PHE A 1036 -47.01 -13.61 -28.33
N ALA A 1037 -47.05 -12.29 -28.07
CA ALA A 1037 -48.11 -11.40 -28.52
C ALA A 1037 -48.18 -11.27 -30.05
N ILE A 1038 -47.06 -11.42 -30.76
CA ILE A 1038 -47.03 -11.43 -32.24
C ILE A 1038 -47.37 -12.82 -32.79
N GLY A 1039 -46.87 -13.88 -32.15
CA GLY A 1039 -47.00 -15.26 -32.62
C GLY A 1039 -48.35 -15.91 -32.34
N PHE A 1040 -49.01 -15.52 -31.26
CA PHE A 1040 -50.42 -15.81 -31.01
C PHE A 1040 -51.19 -14.55 -31.35
N GLY A 1041 -51.73 -14.47 -32.57
CA GLY A 1041 -52.66 -13.40 -32.90
C GLY A 1041 -53.78 -13.34 -31.86
N GLU A 1042 -54.33 -12.15 -31.60
CA GLU A 1042 -55.44 -11.96 -30.63
C GLU A 1042 -56.58 -12.97 -30.86
N GLU A 1043 -56.82 -13.41 -32.09
CA GLU A 1043 -57.79 -14.46 -32.43
C GLU A 1043 -57.44 -15.86 -31.91
N ASP A 1044 -56.16 -16.26 -31.93
CA ASP A 1044 -55.73 -17.58 -31.46
C ASP A 1044 -55.73 -17.66 -29.93
N LEU A 1045 -55.29 -16.59 -29.26
CA LEU A 1045 -55.40 -16.45 -27.81
C LEU A 1045 -56.87 -16.40 -27.37
N SER A 1046 -57.72 -15.66 -28.09
CA SER A 1046 -59.16 -15.63 -27.83
C SER A 1046 -59.84 -16.97 -28.09
N ARG A 1047 -59.37 -17.77 -29.06
CA ARG A 1047 -59.90 -19.12 -29.32
C ARG A 1047 -59.51 -20.11 -28.23
N VAL A 1048 -58.25 -20.08 -27.78
CA VAL A 1048 -57.79 -20.95 -26.70
C VAL A 1048 -58.48 -20.59 -25.38
N VAL A 1049 -58.59 -19.29 -25.06
CA VAL A 1049 -59.29 -18.83 -23.84
C VAL A 1049 -60.80 -19.09 -23.90
N ARG A 1050 -61.43 -19.15 -25.09
CA ARG A 1050 -62.83 -19.59 -25.24
C ARG A 1050 -63.01 -21.12 -25.22
N ALA A 1051 -61.96 -21.87 -25.51
CA ALA A 1051 -61.99 -23.33 -25.55
C ALA A 1051 -61.71 -23.96 -24.17
N VAL A 1052 -60.99 -23.24 -23.30
CA VAL A 1052 -60.82 -23.51 -21.86
C VAL A 1052 -62.03 -22.97 -21.12
#